data_AF-A0A1C6JRZ0-F1
#
_entry.id   AF-A0A1C6JRZ0-F1
#
_cell.length_a   1.000
_cell.length_b   1.000
_cell.length_c   1.000
_cell.angle_alpha   90.00
_cell.angle_beta   90.00
_cell.angle_gamma   90.00
#
_symmetry.space_group_name_H-M   'P 1'
#
loop_
_entity.id
_entity.type
_entity.pdbx_description
1 polymer ?
#
loop_
_entity_poly.entity_id
_entity_poly.type
_entity_poly.pdbx_seq_one_letter_code
_entity_poly.pdbx_strand_id
1 'polypeptide(L)'
;MRTVSREYYSLSRYTEETYKYVINDIFDKDTSITGYKYLRPNPSFSGYNRIANETYAFFLTHYFKAMDVFKQNEQLLKLDIEKNIINIIDIGANIGTVTFACIDQLIEGYKKLDITINIVFVEVDSDRVKILEKAIEKYRQVTKLDIKYSIIEEMYENSIEYISQSIVQADTIILISNLLNWIADIDIFRSKLFETMNSINKEYQCNIINIETRSNGANTGLENLYDRISEEREEIRNKYFSKRMPRFNNSKGSYFYDQKGVPGYNKSSEYYYGYIINDSDMFKTKSLDYIKKAYYKSMYTSRSYFLFDQLEIKYTNANLDNTIEYIRGKIENNSYVNNYEYQYRYKKNKDEYRSLYLDDYINDIMNTAILITKGVKIDSIQNDEISYGNRLNKDLDSPFTFSNYYEQYFIKYQEKAKKFIEEYDYYYKIDLRKFYNNIVQEKMKNDFYLNNTYGYKYYDRAVEYFVNKELDQCGEGRGLPQGPDISHLLANLYLYEFDKWYIEEFPNAKMIRYVDDIIIFSNGEDEATKIYNKCNKYLKGKLNLEIGETKTEKGQTKDYKWINNNQYIKEVSEISNVLLRTMYKLDETNYNKFKSDPEKFINNYHACLQSIGINISKEWLNIKINKEVSFLAKLKDKFTNKLKKLIPWVKKKEIYISKVRLGKIPIAITDDSIEKWANKFKSSNKEYIKELEKLKVKIDNNLKGLIIEGKNSDKLANDIKSSFKFTMNKAGIFKINNIESYIDDIYELFPYFNKAVLSNYSELYEYIYAKLINDNLDNNQYDYAIYIWLLGEYKNNKALKLLEEIYWDSYHNNEYFINTLATEALLKVRKPINEVIKIFIEDTSREDNYYLIRNKLLLVKCFCNIDIQNELFKRYKDMPDERIILFLEWICKANITSVLDIVEDLPQSIKEKYPDYPITNEYLSL
;
A
#
# COMPACT_ATOMS: atom_id res chain seq x y z
N MET A 1 -24.89 -38.62 20.99
CA MET A 1 -24.26 -38.04 19.78
C MET A 1 -23.92 -39.17 18.84
N ARG A 2 -24.56 -39.21 17.67
CA ARG A 2 -24.27 -40.20 16.60
C ARG A 2 -22.85 -39.92 16.09
N THR A 3 -21.97 -40.92 16.13
CA THR A 3 -20.71 -40.93 15.39
C THR A 3 -21.04 -40.85 13.90
N VAL A 4 -20.91 -39.66 13.30
CA VAL A 4 -20.91 -39.51 11.84
C VAL A 4 -19.58 -40.07 11.37
N SER A 5 -19.58 -41.26 10.77
CA SER A 5 -18.43 -41.76 10.02
C SER A 5 -18.29 -40.89 8.76
N ARG A 6 -17.31 -40.00 8.71
CA ARG A 6 -16.95 -39.30 7.47
C ARG A 6 -16.41 -40.33 6.46
N GLU A 7 -16.66 -40.11 5.17
CA GLU A 7 -16.00 -40.86 4.10
C GLU A 7 -14.47 -40.72 4.26
N TYR A 8 -13.78 -41.84 4.14
CA TYR A 8 -12.32 -41.88 4.28
C TYR A 8 -11.68 -41.13 3.12
N TYR A 9 -10.74 -40.22 3.42
CA TYR A 9 -9.86 -39.66 2.40
C TYR A 9 -9.14 -40.80 1.67
N SER A 10 -8.93 -40.65 0.36
CA SER A 10 -8.07 -41.56 -0.39
C SER A 10 -6.61 -41.26 -0.08
N LEU A 11 -5.82 -42.30 0.19
CA LEU A 11 -4.38 -42.16 0.29
C LEU A 11 -3.83 -41.70 -1.07
N SER A 12 -2.98 -40.68 -1.07
CA SER A 12 -2.23 -40.32 -2.26
C SER A 12 -1.43 -41.52 -2.73
N ARG A 13 -1.34 -41.71 -4.06
CA ARG A 13 -0.55 -42.79 -4.65
C ARG A 13 0.92 -42.74 -4.19
N TYR A 14 1.49 -41.55 -4.01
CA TYR A 14 2.88 -41.38 -3.59
C TYR A 14 3.11 -41.87 -2.15
N THR A 15 2.24 -41.45 -1.24
CA THR A 15 2.29 -41.90 0.15
C THR A 15 1.95 -43.38 0.27
N GLU A 16 1.03 -43.91 -0.55
CA GLU A 16 0.70 -45.33 -0.59
C GLU A 16 1.90 -46.20 -0.98
N GLU A 17 2.59 -45.86 -2.08
CA GLU A 17 3.77 -46.61 -2.54
C GLU A 17 4.91 -46.52 -1.52
N THR A 18 5.08 -45.37 -0.86
CA THR A 18 6.08 -45.18 0.20
C THR A 18 5.76 -46.01 1.44
N TYR A 19 4.50 -46.02 1.89
CA TYR A 19 4.06 -46.83 3.02
C TYR A 19 4.25 -48.33 2.75
N LYS A 20 3.87 -48.81 1.56
CA LYS A 20 4.07 -50.20 1.15
C LYS A 20 5.54 -50.60 1.18
N TYR A 21 6.44 -49.71 0.76
CA TYR A 21 7.89 -49.94 0.83
C TYR A 21 8.38 -50.06 2.28
N VAL A 22 7.98 -49.15 3.16
CA VAL A 22 8.36 -49.21 4.58
C VAL A 22 7.88 -50.52 5.22
N ILE A 23 6.66 -50.96 4.91
CA ILE A 23 6.14 -52.23 5.41
C ILE A 23 6.87 -53.42 4.78
N ASN A 24 6.83 -53.56 3.45
CA ASN A 24 7.21 -54.79 2.77
C ASN A 24 8.73 -54.96 2.60
N ASP A 25 9.45 -53.85 2.45
CA ASP A 25 10.87 -53.87 2.10
C ASP A 25 11.78 -53.53 3.28
N ILE A 26 11.25 -52.92 4.34
CA ILE A 26 12.00 -52.65 5.56
C ILE A 26 11.58 -53.62 6.67
N PHE A 27 10.36 -53.50 7.18
CA PHE A 27 9.94 -54.25 8.37
C PHE A 27 9.70 -55.74 8.09
N ASP A 28 9.03 -56.07 6.99
CA ASP A 28 8.70 -57.47 6.63
C ASP A 28 9.94 -58.32 6.31
N LYS A 29 11.04 -57.69 5.89
CA LYS A 29 12.32 -58.37 5.57
C LYS A 29 13.25 -58.50 6.76
N ASP A 30 13.05 -57.71 7.81
CA ASP A 30 13.85 -57.80 9.02
C ASP A 30 13.38 -58.94 9.92
N THR A 31 14.17 -60.01 9.98
CA THR A 31 13.86 -61.20 10.79
C THR A 31 13.82 -60.93 12.30
N SER A 32 14.39 -59.81 12.78
CA SER A 32 14.28 -59.38 14.18
C SER A 32 12.88 -58.80 14.51
N ILE A 33 12.15 -58.37 13.48
CA ILE A 33 10.75 -57.91 13.56
C ILE A 33 9.84 -59.10 13.26
N THR A 34 9.93 -60.14 14.09
CA THR A 34 9.13 -61.36 13.93
C THR A 34 7.73 -61.16 14.53
N GLY A 35 6.69 -61.31 13.71
CA GLY A 35 5.32 -61.52 14.19
C GLY A 35 4.46 -60.29 14.49
N TYR A 36 4.93 -59.06 14.27
CA TYR A 36 4.11 -57.83 14.43
C TYR A 36 2.93 -57.75 13.43
N LYS A 37 3.02 -58.56 12.36
CA LYS A 37 1.93 -58.86 11.40
C LYS A 37 0.70 -59.53 12.05
N TYR A 38 0.87 -60.12 13.23
CA TYR A 38 -0.08 -61.04 13.87
C TYR A 38 -0.44 -60.67 15.31
N LEU A 39 0.22 -59.67 15.91
CA LEU A 39 -0.01 -59.25 17.30
C LEU A 39 -0.89 -58.00 17.35
N ARG A 40 -1.75 -57.90 18.38
CA ARG A 40 -2.47 -56.63 18.65
C ARG A 40 -1.44 -55.55 19.02
N PRO A 41 -1.66 -54.29 18.58
CA PRO A 41 -0.81 -53.17 18.96
C PRO A 41 -0.58 -53.11 20.46
N ASN A 42 0.66 -53.35 20.88
CA ASN A 42 1.02 -53.38 22.30
C ASN A 42 1.89 -52.16 22.65
N PRO A 43 1.40 -51.24 23.49
CA PRO A 43 2.15 -50.05 23.89
C PRO A 43 3.35 -50.35 24.80
N SER A 44 3.53 -51.58 25.27
CA SER A 44 4.72 -51.98 26.05
C SER A 44 5.96 -52.29 25.21
N PHE A 45 5.86 -52.28 23.87
CA PHE A 45 7.03 -52.39 23.01
C PHE A 45 7.88 -51.11 23.08
N SER A 46 9.21 -51.27 23.02
CA SER A 46 10.20 -50.18 23.01
C SER A 46 11.15 -50.29 21.82
N GLY A 47 11.82 -49.19 21.48
CA GLY A 47 12.79 -49.11 20.37
C GLY A 47 12.20 -49.49 19.01
N TYR A 48 13.01 -50.08 18.15
CA TYR A 48 12.64 -50.49 16.78
C TYR A 48 11.31 -51.25 16.64
N ASN A 49 11.00 -52.13 17.59
CA ASN A 49 9.75 -52.90 17.62
C ASN A 49 8.50 -52.04 17.87
N ARG A 50 8.63 -50.97 18.66
CA ARG A 50 7.57 -49.99 18.88
C ARG A 50 7.26 -49.24 17.58
N ILE A 51 8.29 -48.84 16.85
CA ILE A 51 8.18 -48.08 15.59
C ILE A 51 7.46 -48.93 14.53
N ALA A 52 7.87 -50.19 14.37
CA ALA A 52 7.19 -51.13 13.48
C ALA A 52 5.72 -51.27 13.86
N ASN A 53 5.43 -51.56 15.13
CA ASN A 53 4.07 -51.69 15.65
C ASN A 53 3.21 -50.44 15.40
N GLU A 54 3.73 -49.24 15.65
CA GLU A 54 3.05 -47.97 15.37
C GLU A 54 2.78 -47.77 13.88
N THR A 55 3.73 -48.15 13.02
CA THR A 55 3.61 -47.99 11.55
C THR A 55 2.58 -48.95 10.95
N TYR A 56 2.58 -50.23 11.34
CA TYR A 56 1.54 -51.18 10.92
C TYR A 56 0.15 -50.75 11.42
N ALA A 57 0.08 -50.23 12.64
CA ALA A 57 -1.19 -50.00 13.32
C ALA A 57 -1.80 -48.63 13.09
N PHE A 58 -1.01 -47.57 12.89
CA PHE A 58 -1.52 -46.20 12.99
C PHE A 58 -1.08 -45.24 11.88
N PHE A 59 -0.24 -45.65 10.92
CA PHE A 59 0.24 -44.77 9.85
C PHE A 59 -0.90 -44.05 9.10
N LEU A 60 -1.87 -44.81 8.55
CA LEU A 60 -3.01 -44.21 7.84
C LEU A 60 -3.86 -43.32 8.73
N THR A 61 -4.03 -43.73 9.99
CA THR A 61 -4.75 -42.92 10.96
C THR A 61 -4.05 -41.58 11.16
N HIS A 62 -2.72 -41.53 11.29
CA HIS A 62 -1.96 -40.29 11.40
C HIS A 62 -1.97 -39.46 10.11
N TYR A 63 -1.87 -40.11 8.94
CA TYR A 63 -1.95 -39.43 7.65
C TYR A 63 -3.29 -38.73 7.44
N PHE A 64 -4.40 -39.42 7.67
CA PHE A 64 -5.73 -38.84 7.47
C PHE A 64 -6.08 -37.76 8.49
N LYS A 65 -5.52 -37.83 9.71
CA LYS A 65 -5.60 -36.72 10.67
C LYS A 65 -4.94 -35.47 10.09
N ALA A 66 -3.72 -35.59 9.58
CA ALA A 66 -3.02 -34.48 8.96
C ALA A 66 -3.76 -33.93 7.73
N MET A 67 -4.25 -34.80 6.84
CA MET A 67 -5.04 -34.38 5.68
C MET A 67 -6.34 -33.65 6.06
N ASP A 68 -7.05 -34.09 7.10
CA ASP A 68 -8.26 -33.40 7.57
C ASP A 68 -7.93 -31.98 8.06
N VAL A 69 -6.81 -31.82 8.76
CA VAL A 69 -6.31 -30.51 9.20
C VAL A 69 -5.96 -29.64 7.99
N PHE A 70 -5.20 -30.16 7.03
CA PHE A 70 -4.79 -29.38 5.88
C PHE A 70 -5.97 -28.99 4.97
N LYS A 71 -6.96 -29.87 4.76
CA LYS A 71 -8.16 -29.55 3.95
C LYS A 71 -9.14 -28.60 4.63
N GLN A 72 -9.24 -28.63 5.95
CA GLN A 72 -10.03 -27.64 6.67
C GLN A 72 -9.35 -26.27 6.72
N ASN A 73 -8.05 -26.22 6.45
CA ASN A 73 -7.23 -25.02 6.55
C ASN A 73 -6.34 -24.83 5.32
N GLU A 74 -6.88 -25.05 4.11
CA GLU A 74 -6.10 -25.02 2.86
C GLU A 74 -5.37 -23.70 2.65
N GLN A 75 -5.91 -22.61 3.19
CA GLN A 75 -5.29 -21.30 3.13
C GLN A 75 -3.94 -21.20 3.87
N LEU A 76 -3.64 -22.10 4.81
CA LEU A 76 -2.32 -22.20 5.47
C LEU A 76 -1.25 -22.77 4.54
N LEU A 77 -1.66 -23.38 3.43
CA LEU A 77 -0.77 -23.93 2.43
C LEU A 77 -0.75 -23.08 1.16
N LYS A 78 -1.43 -21.91 1.17
CA LYS A 78 -1.35 -20.89 0.12
C LYS A 78 -0.16 -19.97 0.37
N LEU A 79 1.01 -20.43 -0.02
CA LEU A 79 2.29 -19.73 0.04
C LEU A 79 2.56 -18.92 -1.24
N ASP A 80 3.42 -17.91 -1.14
CA ASP A 80 3.88 -17.09 -2.26
C ASP A 80 4.99 -17.82 -3.02
N ILE A 81 4.61 -18.57 -4.07
CA ILE A 81 5.53 -19.40 -4.84
C ILE A 81 6.27 -18.61 -5.94
N GLU A 82 6.31 -17.28 -5.91
CA GLU A 82 7.06 -16.52 -6.92
C GLU A 82 8.57 -16.85 -6.95
N LYS A 83 9.10 -17.53 -5.91
CA LYS A 83 10.52 -17.93 -5.80
C LYS A 83 10.82 -19.43 -5.99
N ASN A 84 9.83 -20.26 -6.35
CA ASN A 84 9.99 -21.71 -6.61
C ASN A 84 10.61 -22.58 -5.49
N ILE A 85 10.70 -22.11 -4.23
CA ILE A 85 11.22 -22.90 -3.10
C ILE A 85 10.32 -22.78 -1.88
N ILE A 86 10.10 -23.87 -1.14
CA ILE A 86 9.36 -23.91 0.13
C ILE A 86 10.18 -24.67 1.17
N ASN A 87 10.25 -24.16 2.40
CA ASN A 87 10.79 -24.89 3.54
C ASN A 87 9.70 -25.64 4.30
N ILE A 88 9.99 -26.85 4.76
CA ILE A 88 9.20 -27.60 5.74
C ILE A 88 10.11 -27.96 6.91
N ILE A 89 9.77 -27.52 8.12
CA ILE A 89 10.45 -27.94 9.35
C ILE A 89 9.50 -28.90 10.05
N ASP A 90 9.87 -30.17 10.24
CA ASP A 90 9.01 -31.16 10.90
C ASP A 90 9.60 -31.58 12.25
N ILE A 91 8.98 -31.11 13.33
CA ILE A 91 9.38 -31.32 14.71
C ILE A 91 8.62 -32.53 15.26
N GLY A 92 9.36 -33.57 15.62
CA GLY A 92 8.80 -34.87 15.97
C GLY A 92 8.30 -35.63 14.75
N ALA A 93 9.11 -35.60 13.69
CA ALA A 93 8.76 -36.10 12.36
C ALA A 93 8.39 -37.58 12.32
N ASN A 94 8.87 -38.38 13.28
CA ASN A 94 8.68 -39.82 13.31
C ASN A 94 9.20 -40.44 12.01
N ILE A 95 8.36 -41.11 11.22
CA ILE A 95 8.73 -41.67 9.90
C ILE A 95 8.25 -40.79 8.73
N GLY A 96 7.87 -39.53 8.98
CA GLY A 96 7.54 -38.52 7.95
C GLY A 96 6.06 -38.45 7.58
N THR A 97 5.16 -39.08 8.35
CA THR A 97 3.74 -39.21 7.97
C THR A 97 3.03 -37.88 7.75
N VAL A 98 3.26 -36.89 8.63
CA VAL A 98 2.64 -35.56 8.53
C VAL A 98 3.27 -34.76 7.38
N THR A 99 4.58 -34.87 7.19
CA THR A 99 5.31 -34.28 6.07
C THR A 99 4.73 -34.73 4.73
N PHE A 100 4.50 -36.04 4.56
CA PHE A 100 3.96 -36.59 3.31
C PHE A 100 2.54 -36.08 3.05
N ALA A 101 1.69 -36.03 4.07
CA ALA A 101 0.36 -35.42 3.95
C ALA A 101 0.42 -33.93 3.56
N CYS A 102 1.36 -33.17 4.14
CA CYS A 102 1.56 -31.77 3.80
C CYS A 102 1.95 -31.60 2.32
N ILE A 103 2.91 -32.40 1.84
CA ILE A 103 3.37 -32.35 0.46
C ILE A 103 2.28 -32.80 -0.52
N ASP A 104 1.55 -33.87 -0.19
CA ASP A 104 0.41 -34.33 -1.00
C ASP A 104 -0.65 -33.23 -1.16
N GLN A 105 -0.98 -32.50 -0.09
CA GLN A 105 -1.94 -31.40 -0.17
C GLN A 105 -1.38 -30.21 -0.98
N LEU A 106 -0.08 -29.91 -0.88
CA LEU A 106 0.55 -28.89 -1.73
C LEU A 106 0.47 -29.27 -3.21
N ILE A 107 0.68 -30.55 -3.56
CA ILE A 107 0.52 -31.06 -4.93
C ILE A 107 -0.93 -30.86 -5.40
N GLU A 108 -1.93 -31.20 -4.57
CA GLU A 108 -3.35 -31.04 -4.90
C GLU A 108 -3.71 -29.56 -5.13
N GLY A 109 -3.25 -28.66 -4.24
CA GLY A 109 -3.59 -27.23 -4.28
C GLY A 109 -3.00 -26.48 -5.48
N TYR A 110 -1.76 -26.78 -5.87
CA TYR A 110 -1.07 -26.05 -6.95
C TYR A 110 -1.17 -26.72 -8.32
N LYS A 111 -1.80 -27.91 -8.42
CA LYS A 111 -2.08 -28.69 -9.65
C LYS A 111 -0.85 -29.17 -10.44
N LYS A 112 0.29 -28.49 -10.37
CA LYS A 112 1.62 -28.92 -10.85
C LYS A 112 2.69 -28.08 -10.15
N LEU A 113 3.51 -28.73 -9.34
CA LEU A 113 4.58 -28.09 -8.59
C LEU A 113 5.90 -28.15 -9.37
N ASP A 114 6.34 -27.02 -9.91
CA ASP A 114 7.74 -26.81 -10.36
C ASP A 114 8.51 -26.08 -9.24
N ILE A 115 8.55 -26.70 -8.06
CA ILE A 115 9.14 -26.13 -6.85
C ILE A 115 10.16 -27.08 -6.24
N THR A 116 11.18 -26.52 -5.60
CA THR A 116 12.07 -27.25 -4.70
C THR A 116 11.47 -27.26 -3.29
N ILE A 117 11.40 -28.43 -2.66
CA ILE A 117 10.98 -28.56 -1.26
C ILE A 117 12.21 -28.83 -0.41
N ASN A 118 12.52 -27.91 0.51
CA ASN A 118 13.61 -28.03 1.46
C ASN A 118 13.06 -28.48 2.83
N ILE A 119 13.45 -29.64 3.33
CA ILE A 119 12.89 -30.22 4.54
C ILE A 119 13.95 -30.31 5.64
N VAL A 120 13.62 -29.86 6.84
CA VAL A 120 14.44 -30.04 8.05
C VAL A 120 13.66 -30.90 9.03
N PHE A 121 14.08 -32.14 9.23
CA PHE A 121 13.48 -33.06 10.19
C PHE A 121 14.18 -32.95 11.54
N VAL A 122 13.40 -32.92 12.63
CA VAL A 122 13.91 -33.01 14.00
C VAL A 122 13.30 -34.26 14.65
N GLU A 123 14.14 -35.25 14.95
CA GLU A 123 13.73 -36.52 15.53
C GLU A 123 14.86 -37.10 16.39
N VAL A 124 14.60 -37.35 17.68
CA VAL A 124 15.62 -37.78 18.65
C VAL A 124 15.86 -39.28 18.68
N ASP A 125 14.90 -40.07 18.18
CA ASP A 125 15.01 -41.52 18.19
C ASP A 125 15.81 -41.99 16.96
N SER A 126 17.06 -42.42 17.17
CA SER A 126 17.97 -42.92 16.13
C SER A 126 17.36 -44.02 15.26
N ASP A 127 16.50 -44.85 15.85
CA ASP A 127 15.85 -45.93 15.12
C ASP A 127 14.73 -45.39 14.22
N ARG A 128 14.05 -44.30 14.59
CA ARG A 128 13.10 -43.58 13.72
C ARG A 128 13.81 -42.88 12.59
N VAL A 129 14.94 -42.21 12.86
CA VAL A 129 15.77 -41.54 11.84
C VAL A 129 16.13 -42.50 10.70
N LYS A 130 16.60 -43.71 11.01
CA LYS A 130 16.94 -44.74 10.00
C LYS A 130 15.75 -45.11 9.11
N ILE A 131 14.54 -45.11 9.64
CA ILE A 131 13.32 -45.42 8.86
C ILE A 131 12.86 -44.21 8.08
N LEU A 132 12.91 -43.03 8.68
CA LEU A 132 12.58 -41.75 8.05
C LEU A 132 13.42 -41.51 6.80
N GLU A 133 14.75 -41.70 6.87
CA GLU A 133 15.66 -41.58 5.72
C GLU A 133 15.21 -42.46 4.54
N LYS A 134 14.92 -43.74 4.81
CA LYS A 134 14.48 -44.68 3.78
C LYS A 134 13.10 -44.30 3.23
N ALA A 135 12.20 -43.81 4.08
CA ALA A 135 10.87 -43.39 3.69
C ALA A 135 10.91 -42.14 2.81
N ILE A 136 11.65 -41.09 3.18
CA ILE A 136 11.75 -39.85 2.39
C ILE A 136 12.44 -40.08 1.05
N GLU A 137 13.48 -40.92 0.98
CA GLU A 137 14.11 -41.28 -0.30
C GLU A 137 13.14 -42.02 -1.22
N LYS A 138 12.36 -42.95 -0.67
CA LYS A 138 11.33 -43.62 -1.45
C LYS A 138 10.26 -42.64 -1.92
N TYR A 139 9.82 -41.73 -1.05
CA TYR A 139 8.84 -40.70 -1.37
C TYR A 139 9.31 -39.77 -2.48
N ARG A 140 10.56 -39.31 -2.41
CA ARG A 140 11.23 -38.51 -3.45
C ARG A 140 11.27 -39.24 -4.79
N GLN A 141 11.58 -40.53 -4.80
CA GLN A 141 11.61 -41.34 -6.03
C GLN A 141 10.23 -41.46 -6.69
N VAL A 142 9.16 -41.68 -5.90
CA VAL A 142 7.81 -41.89 -6.46
C VAL A 142 7.14 -40.58 -6.86
N THR A 143 7.39 -39.48 -6.15
CA THR A 143 6.88 -38.15 -6.48
C THR A 143 7.63 -37.50 -7.64
N LYS A 144 8.93 -37.80 -7.79
CA LYS A 144 9.86 -37.11 -8.71
C LYS A 144 9.99 -35.61 -8.45
N LEU A 145 9.64 -35.14 -7.26
CA LEU A 145 9.85 -33.75 -6.84
C LEU A 145 11.32 -33.51 -6.49
N ASP A 146 11.77 -32.26 -6.65
CA ASP A 146 13.08 -31.83 -6.15
C ASP A 146 13.00 -31.60 -4.63
N ILE A 147 13.19 -32.69 -3.89
CA ILE A 147 13.22 -32.67 -2.42
C ILE A 147 14.67 -32.68 -1.93
N LYS A 148 15.03 -31.66 -1.15
CA LYS A 148 16.26 -31.60 -0.35
C LYS A 148 15.86 -31.78 1.10
N TYR A 149 16.61 -32.56 1.88
CA TYR A 149 16.32 -32.71 3.30
C TYR A 149 17.57 -32.83 4.15
N SER A 150 17.46 -32.44 5.42
CA SER A 150 18.39 -32.73 6.50
C SER A 150 17.62 -33.32 7.69
N ILE A 151 18.31 -34.13 8.51
CA ILE A 151 17.75 -34.71 9.73
C ILE A 151 18.66 -34.33 10.89
N ILE A 152 18.06 -33.77 11.95
CA ILE A 152 18.72 -33.37 13.18
C ILE A 152 18.29 -34.36 14.27
N GLU A 153 19.25 -35.12 14.79
CA GLU A 153 19.04 -36.15 15.81
C GLU A 153 19.23 -35.59 17.23
N GLU A 154 18.55 -34.48 17.53
CA GLU A 154 18.62 -33.78 18.81
C GLU A 154 17.25 -33.27 19.24
N MET A 155 17.13 -32.91 20.54
CA MET A 155 15.95 -32.22 21.04
C MET A 155 15.79 -30.88 20.31
N TYR A 156 14.55 -30.46 20.06
CA TYR A 156 14.25 -29.25 19.30
C TYR A 156 14.90 -28.00 19.89
N GLU A 157 14.95 -27.89 21.23
CA GLU A 157 15.54 -26.77 21.95
C GLU A 157 17.04 -26.58 21.66
N ASN A 158 17.73 -27.65 21.28
CA ASN A 158 19.16 -27.64 20.90
C ASN A 158 19.37 -27.55 19.38
N SER A 159 18.31 -27.78 18.60
CA SER A 159 18.38 -27.91 17.15
C SER A 159 18.37 -26.57 16.39
N ILE A 160 18.14 -25.44 17.09
CA ILE A 160 17.84 -24.15 16.45
C ILE A 160 18.94 -23.68 15.51
N GLU A 161 20.21 -23.75 15.93
CA GLU A 161 21.33 -23.32 15.09
C GLU A 161 21.44 -24.17 13.81
N TYR A 162 21.27 -25.49 13.93
CA TYR A 162 21.26 -26.41 12.80
C TYR A 162 20.08 -26.18 11.85
N ILE A 163 18.90 -25.89 12.40
CA ILE A 163 17.72 -25.50 11.62
C ILE A 163 18.04 -24.24 10.83
N SER A 164 18.53 -23.18 11.48
CA SER A 164 18.86 -21.91 10.85
C SER A 164 19.90 -22.04 9.72
N GLN A 165 20.85 -22.97 9.86
CA GLN A 165 21.84 -23.26 8.81
C GLN A 165 21.28 -24.10 7.65
N SER A 166 20.23 -24.89 7.89
CA SER A 166 19.63 -25.82 6.91
C SER A 166 18.48 -25.21 6.11
N ILE A 167 17.79 -24.21 6.66
CA ILE A 167 16.70 -23.52 5.95
C ILE A 167 17.25 -22.52 4.93
N VAL A 168 16.54 -22.36 3.81
CA VAL A 168 16.83 -21.31 2.84
C VAL A 168 15.84 -20.15 3.02
N GLN A 169 16.13 -19.02 2.36
CA GLN A 169 15.25 -17.85 2.42
C GLN A 169 14.01 -18.08 1.55
N ALA A 170 12.97 -18.66 2.14
CA ALA A 170 11.72 -19.05 1.50
C ALA A 170 10.57 -19.14 2.52
N ASP A 171 9.34 -19.18 2.01
CA ASP A 171 8.15 -19.47 2.81
C ASP A 171 8.30 -20.82 3.52
N THR A 172 7.91 -20.86 4.79
CA THR A 172 8.23 -21.96 5.71
C THR A 172 6.98 -22.49 6.39
N ILE A 173 6.82 -23.81 6.39
CA ILE A 173 5.80 -24.50 7.17
C ILE A 173 6.51 -25.26 8.30
N ILE A 174 6.17 -24.95 9.55
CA ILE A 174 6.64 -25.68 10.73
C ILE A 174 5.54 -26.64 11.14
N LEU A 175 5.77 -27.93 10.94
CA LEU A 175 4.93 -29.02 11.39
C LEU A 175 5.40 -29.43 12.78
N ILE A 176 4.47 -29.59 13.72
CA ILE A 176 4.78 -30.07 15.06
C ILE A 176 3.84 -31.20 15.42
N SER A 177 4.41 -32.35 15.79
CA SER A 177 3.64 -33.56 16.07
C SER A 177 3.82 -34.00 17.52
N ASN A 178 2.70 -34.22 18.22
CA ASN A 178 2.66 -34.62 19.64
C ASN A 178 3.43 -33.68 20.58
N LEU A 179 3.33 -32.37 20.33
CA LEU A 179 4.01 -31.29 21.03
C LEU A 179 4.14 -31.46 22.56
N LEU A 180 3.08 -31.89 23.23
CA LEU A 180 3.05 -32.04 24.68
C LEU A 180 4.00 -33.13 25.21
N ASN A 181 4.45 -34.04 24.36
CA ASN A 181 5.46 -35.05 24.72
C ASN A 181 6.91 -34.56 24.52
N TRP A 182 7.09 -33.45 23.80
CA TRP A 182 8.41 -32.86 23.50
C TRP A 182 8.76 -31.73 24.46
N ILE A 183 7.75 -31.00 24.96
CA ILE A 183 7.95 -29.84 25.83
C ILE A 183 8.16 -30.29 27.28
N ALA A 184 9.37 -30.09 27.81
CA ALA A 184 9.63 -30.14 29.25
C ALA A 184 9.19 -28.83 29.94
N ASP A 185 9.37 -27.69 29.27
CA ASP A 185 8.98 -26.36 29.72
C ASP A 185 8.42 -25.52 28.56
N ILE A 186 7.19 -25.04 28.75
CA ILE A 186 6.40 -24.32 27.74
C ILE A 186 7.00 -22.96 27.35
N ASP A 187 7.68 -22.29 28.28
CA ASP A 187 8.31 -21.00 28.06
C ASP A 187 9.63 -21.15 27.30
N ILE A 188 10.40 -22.21 27.60
CA ILE A 188 11.60 -22.55 26.85
C ILE A 188 11.22 -22.89 25.40
N PHE A 189 10.21 -23.74 25.21
CA PHE A 189 9.73 -24.08 23.87
C PHE A 189 9.26 -22.85 23.11
N ARG A 190 8.45 -21.97 23.74
CA ARG A 190 8.04 -20.68 23.16
C ARG A 190 9.24 -19.86 22.72
N SER A 191 10.24 -19.68 23.59
CA SER A 191 11.43 -18.89 23.28
C SER A 191 12.18 -19.44 22.07
N LYS A 192 12.34 -20.77 22.01
CA LYS A 192 13.04 -21.46 20.92
C LYS A 192 12.27 -21.46 19.60
N LEU A 193 10.95 -21.53 19.67
CA LEU A 193 10.07 -21.34 18.52
C LEU A 193 10.23 -19.92 17.94
N PHE A 194 10.23 -18.89 18.78
CA PHE A 194 10.49 -17.52 18.32
C PHE A 194 11.90 -17.35 17.74
N GLU A 195 12.91 -17.99 18.32
CA GLU A 195 14.28 -18.01 17.76
C GLU A 195 14.31 -18.62 16.35
N THR A 196 13.62 -19.76 16.15
CA THR A 196 13.46 -20.38 14.82
C THR A 196 12.74 -19.45 13.86
N MET A 197 11.62 -18.84 14.28
CA MET A 197 10.87 -17.89 13.47
C MET A 197 11.69 -16.66 13.08
N ASN A 198 12.56 -16.18 13.97
CA ASN A 198 13.44 -15.04 13.71
C ASN A 198 14.58 -15.38 12.74
N SER A 199 14.96 -16.66 12.64
CA SER A 199 15.97 -17.12 11.67
C SER A 199 15.44 -17.16 10.23
N ILE A 200 14.12 -17.26 10.07
CA ILE A 200 13.43 -17.10 8.79
C ILE A 200 13.38 -15.60 8.49
N ASN A 201 13.86 -15.15 7.32
CA ASN A 201 13.77 -13.73 6.97
C ASN A 201 12.29 -13.29 7.03
N LYS A 202 12.06 -12.17 7.72
CA LYS A 202 10.75 -11.55 7.96
C LYS A 202 9.96 -11.24 6.69
N GLU A 203 10.59 -11.29 5.52
CA GLU A 203 9.94 -11.19 4.22
C GLU A 203 9.12 -12.43 3.81
N TYR A 204 9.36 -13.59 4.43
CA TYR A 204 8.70 -14.85 4.10
C TYR A 204 7.61 -15.24 5.10
N GLN A 205 6.60 -15.95 4.61
CA GLN A 205 5.54 -16.51 5.44
C GLN A 205 6.07 -17.66 6.30
N CYS A 206 5.64 -17.73 7.56
CA CYS A 206 5.93 -18.86 8.45
C CYS A 206 4.64 -19.38 9.08
N ASN A 207 4.18 -20.56 8.69
CA ASN A 207 2.97 -21.16 9.23
C ASN A 207 3.32 -22.30 10.18
N ILE A 208 2.80 -22.29 11.41
CA ILE A 208 3.07 -23.34 12.40
C ILE A 208 1.81 -24.18 12.59
N ILE A 209 1.89 -25.46 12.27
CA ILE A 209 0.76 -26.39 12.32
C ILE A 209 1.10 -27.48 13.33
N ASN A 210 0.29 -27.57 14.39
CA ASN A 210 0.46 -28.56 15.44
C ASN A 210 -0.66 -29.62 15.40
N ILE A 211 -0.26 -30.88 15.48
CA ILE A 211 -1.15 -32.04 15.43
C ILE A 211 -0.92 -32.86 16.69
N GLU A 212 -1.92 -32.90 17.58
CA GLU A 212 -1.80 -33.50 18.92
C GLU A 212 -2.81 -34.62 19.15
N THR A 213 -2.34 -35.73 19.71
CA THR A 213 -3.24 -36.85 20.04
C THR A 213 -3.93 -36.58 21.37
N ARG A 214 -5.22 -36.90 21.52
CA ARG A 214 -5.92 -36.64 22.79
C ARG A 214 -5.31 -37.44 23.93
N SER A 215 -4.83 -36.73 24.95
CA SER A 215 -4.49 -37.23 26.29
C SER A 215 -5.20 -36.39 27.36
N ASN A 216 -5.23 -36.85 28.62
CA ASN A 216 -5.83 -36.10 29.72
C ASN A 216 -5.05 -34.80 29.95
N GLY A 217 -5.73 -33.65 29.91
CA GLY A 217 -5.11 -32.34 30.09
C GLY A 217 -4.48 -31.73 28.82
N ALA A 218 -4.48 -32.45 27.69
CA ALA A 218 -3.90 -31.95 26.43
C ALA A 218 -4.53 -30.64 25.94
N ASN A 219 -5.84 -30.51 26.13
CA ASN A 219 -6.52 -29.28 25.75
C ASN A 219 -5.97 -28.06 26.53
N THR A 220 -5.96 -28.15 27.85
CA THR A 220 -5.49 -27.07 28.73
C THR A 220 -4.00 -26.75 28.52
N GLY A 221 -3.18 -27.77 28.26
CA GLY A 221 -1.76 -27.58 27.93
C GLY A 221 -1.55 -26.83 26.62
N LEU A 222 -2.33 -27.15 25.59
CA LEU A 222 -2.31 -26.45 24.31
C LEU A 222 -2.87 -25.02 24.43
N GLU A 223 -4.01 -24.83 25.10
CA GLU A 223 -4.59 -23.50 25.37
C GLU A 223 -3.56 -22.58 26.06
N ASN A 224 -2.89 -23.07 27.11
CA ASN A 224 -1.84 -22.32 27.81
C ASN A 224 -0.62 -22.00 26.92
N LEU A 225 -0.26 -22.88 25.99
CA LEU A 225 0.86 -22.66 25.06
C LEU A 225 0.51 -21.58 24.04
N TYR A 226 -0.68 -21.70 23.44
CA TYR A 226 -1.16 -20.75 22.43
C TYR A 226 -1.38 -19.37 23.01
N ASP A 227 -1.88 -19.25 24.24
CA ASP A 227 -2.02 -17.97 24.95
C ASP A 227 -0.67 -17.27 25.18
N ARG A 228 0.42 -18.04 25.25
CA ARG A 228 1.76 -17.48 25.39
C ARG A 228 2.37 -17.13 24.03
N ILE A 229 2.02 -17.82 22.95
CA ILE A 229 2.63 -17.59 21.63
C ILE A 229 1.84 -16.57 20.77
N SER A 230 0.51 -16.54 20.87
CA SER A 230 -0.35 -15.76 19.98
C SER A 230 -0.72 -14.41 20.59
N GLU A 231 -0.51 -13.33 19.84
CA GLU A 231 -1.05 -11.98 20.12
C GLU A 231 -2.49 -11.81 19.58
N GLU A 232 -3.12 -12.89 19.10
CA GLU A 232 -4.45 -12.90 18.46
C GLU A 232 -5.63 -12.81 19.43
N ARG A 233 -6.83 -12.55 18.90
CA ARG A 233 -8.09 -12.47 19.68
C ARG A 233 -8.47 -13.81 20.33
N GLU A 234 -9.05 -13.75 21.53
CA GLU A 234 -9.71 -14.89 22.20
C GLU A 234 -10.83 -15.55 21.35
N GLU A 235 -11.58 -14.75 20.58
CA GLU A 235 -12.66 -15.24 19.70
C GLU A 235 -12.14 -15.95 18.44
N ILE A 236 -11.01 -15.48 17.91
CA ILE A 236 -10.31 -16.09 16.77
C ILE A 236 -9.61 -17.37 17.22
N ARG A 237 -8.98 -17.35 18.41
CA ARG A 237 -8.47 -18.51 19.16
C ARG A 237 -9.53 -19.61 19.30
N ASN A 238 -10.78 -19.25 19.65
CA ASN A 238 -11.90 -20.19 19.76
C ASN A 238 -12.36 -20.79 18.41
N LYS A 239 -12.03 -20.15 17.28
CA LYS A 239 -12.33 -20.64 15.92
C LYS A 239 -11.22 -21.56 15.38
N TYR A 240 -9.97 -21.35 15.82
CA TYR A 240 -8.79 -22.16 15.50
C TYR A 240 -8.59 -23.34 16.44
N PHE A 241 -9.20 -23.25 17.62
CA PHE A 241 -9.49 -24.39 18.46
C PHE A 241 -10.73 -25.14 17.93
N SER A 242 -10.55 -26.08 17.01
CA SER A 242 -11.70 -26.89 16.61
C SER A 242 -12.13 -27.78 17.80
N LYS A 243 -13.39 -27.63 18.22
CA LYS A 243 -14.01 -28.54 19.18
C LYS A 243 -14.00 -29.96 18.60
N ARG A 244 -13.28 -30.88 19.26
CA ARG A 244 -13.37 -32.35 19.13
C ARG A 244 -13.48 -32.82 17.67
N MET A 245 -12.35 -33.07 17.02
CA MET A 245 -12.36 -33.71 15.72
C MET A 245 -12.94 -35.14 15.76
N PRO A 246 -13.50 -35.63 14.63
CA PRO A 246 -14.06 -36.97 14.54
C PRO A 246 -13.05 -38.06 14.91
N ARG A 247 -13.55 -39.20 15.37
CA ARG A 247 -12.73 -40.40 15.58
C ARG A 247 -12.30 -40.96 14.23
N PHE A 248 -10.99 -41.19 14.05
CA PHE A 248 -10.48 -41.92 12.90
C PHE A 248 -10.25 -43.38 13.31
N ASN A 249 -10.98 -44.28 12.66
CA ASN A 249 -10.70 -45.72 12.74
C ASN A 249 -9.68 -46.08 11.65
N ASN A 250 -8.93 -47.16 11.83
CA ASN A 250 -8.14 -47.73 10.73
C ASN A 250 -9.05 -48.06 9.54
N SER A 251 -8.74 -47.44 8.40
CA SER A 251 -9.49 -47.54 7.15
C SER A 251 -9.06 -48.75 6.31
N LYS A 252 -9.84 -49.01 5.25
CA LYS A 252 -9.41 -49.81 4.09
C LYS A 252 -8.11 -49.24 3.53
N GLY A 253 -7.13 -50.08 3.21
CA GLY A 253 -5.76 -49.69 2.86
C GLY A 253 -4.74 -49.86 3.99
N SER A 254 -5.18 -50.00 5.26
CA SER A 254 -4.26 -50.25 6.38
C SER A 254 -3.87 -51.72 6.41
N TYR A 255 -2.63 -52.02 6.81
CA TYR A 255 -2.13 -53.40 6.86
C TYR A 255 -3.08 -54.35 7.61
N PHE A 256 -3.58 -53.93 8.77
CA PHE A 256 -4.49 -54.75 9.58
C PHE A 256 -5.91 -54.86 9.00
N TYR A 257 -6.41 -53.87 8.27
CA TYR A 257 -7.72 -53.97 7.61
C TYR A 257 -7.62 -54.91 6.39
N ASP A 258 -6.61 -54.71 5.55
CA ASP A 258 -6.48 -55.41 4.27
C ASP A 258 -6.06 -56.88 4.43
N GLN A 259 -5.19 -57.20 5.38
CA GLN A 259 -4.73 -58.59 5.57
C GLN A 259 -5.59 -59.43 6.53
N LYS A 260 -6.38 -58.81 7.42
CA LYS A 260 -7.17 -59.55 8.43
C LYS A 260 -8.68 -59.42 8.26
N GLY A 261 -9.17 -58.55 7.38
CA GLY A 261 -10.60 -58.36 7.16
C GLY A 261 -11.36 -57.93 8.43
N VAL A 262 -10.65 -57.40 9.44
CA VAL A 262 -11.25 -56.92 10.69
C VAL A 262 -11.77 -55.51 10.42
N PRO A 263 -13.11 -55.30 10.38
CA PRO A 263 -13.65 -53.96 10.19
C PRO A 263 -13.32 -53.13 11.43
N GLY A 264 -12.38 -52.19 11.30
CA GLY A 264 -12.01 -51.23 12.34
C GLY A 264 -11.32 -51.86 13.56
N TYR A 265 -9.99 -51.82 13.59
CA TYR A 265 -9.29 -51.91 14.88
C TYR A 265 -9.70 -50.72 15.76
N ASN A 266 -10.53 -50.98 16.77
CA ASN A 266 -11.13 -50.00 17.69
C ASN A 266 -10.13 -49.48 18.74
N LYS A 267 -9.16 -48.66 18.34
CA LYS A 267 -8.72 -47.57 19.21
C LYS A 267 -9.13 -46.26 18.55
N SER A 268 -10.40 -45.92 18.76
CA SER A 268 -10.98 -44.67 18.30
C SER A 268 -10.45 -43.53 19.19
N SER A 269 -9.30 -42.97 18.85
CA SER A 269 -8.78 -41.78 19.52
C SER A 269 -9.42 -40.55 18.88
N GLU A 270 -10.15 -39.76 19.67
CA GLU A 270 -10.36 -38.35 19.33
C GLU A 270 -9.01 -37.63 19.40
N TYR A 271 -8.87 -36.50 18.75
CA TYR A 271 -7.61 -35.75 18.75
C TYR A 271 -7.91 -34.26 18.66
N TYR A 272 -6.92 -33.47 19.05
CA TYR A 272 -6.95 -32.03 18.96
C TYR A 272 -5.92 -31.61 17.92
N TYR A 273 -6.20 -30.55 17.19
CA TYR A 273 -5.16 -29.88 16.44
C TYR A 273 -5.29 -28.40 16.74
N GLY A 274 -4.17 -27.71 16.67
CA GLY A 274 -4.10 -26.28 16.78
C GLY A 274 -3.03 -25.78 15.84
N TYR A 275 -3.07 -24.52 15.48
CA TYR A 275 -2.04 -23.91 14.65
C TYR A 275 -1.78 -22.50 15.14
N ILE A 276 -0.53 -22.05 14.99
CA ILE A 276 -0.13 -20.66 15.17
C ILE A 276 0.22 -20.15 13.80
N ILE A 277 -0.35 -19.03 13.42
CA ILE A 277 0.05 -18.34 12.20
C ILE A 277 0.97 -17.23 12.63
N ASN A 278 2.21 -17.30 12.17
CA ASN A 278 3.04 -16.13 12.16
C ASN A 278 2.69 -15.32 10.90
N ASP A 279 1.80 -14.34 11.04
CA ASP A 279 1.48 -13.46 9.92
C ASP A 279 2.71 -12.60 9.60
N SER A 280 3.45 -12.98 8.55
CA SER A 280 4.59 -12.21 8.04
C SER A 280 4.23 -10.74 7.81
N ASP A 281 2.94 -10.44 7.56
CA ASP A 281 2.49 -9.09 7.30
C ASP A 281 2.73 -8.19 8.50
N MET A 282 2.54 -8.66 9.73
CA MET A 282 2.80 -7.86 10.93
C MET A 282 4.29 -7.52 11.04
N PHE A 283 5.17 -8.51 10.86
CA PHE A 283 6.61 -8.30 10.88
C PHE A 283 7.07 -7.33 9.81
N LYS A 284 6.46 -7.39 8.63
CA LYS A 284 6.65 -6.42 7.55
C LYS A 284 6.11 -5.05 7.96
N THR A 285 4.89 -4.93 8.49
CA THR A 285 4.27 -3.64 8.85
C THR A 285 5.11 -2.88 9.88
N LYS A 286 5.72 -3.57 10.86
CA LYS A 286 6.61 -2.95 11.86
C LYS A 286 8.09 -2.87 11.47
N SER A 287 8.46 -3.36 10.28
CA SER A 287 9.83 -3.27 9.79
C SER A 287 10.17 -1.84 9.39
N LEU A 288 11.34 -1.36 9.83
CA LEU A 288 11.85 -0.04 9.46
C LEU A 288 11.93 0.15 7.94
N ASP A 289 12.31 -0.89 7.20
CA ASP A 289 12.39 -0.84 5.74
C ASP A 289 11.01 -0.61 5.09
N TYR A 290 9.98 -1.31 5.57
CA TYR A 290 8.62 -1.16 5.06
C TYR A 290 7.99 0.16 5.51
N ILE A 291 8.22 0.62 6.74
CA ILE A 291 7.77 1.93 7.19
C ILE A 291 8.45 3.04 6.35
N LYS A 292 9.73 2.88 6.04
CA LYS A 292 10.47 3.81 5.16
C LYS A 292 9.92 3.81 3.72
N LYS A 293 9.61 2.65 3.15
CA LYS A 293 8.92 2.53 1.86
C LYS A 293 7.53 3.17 1.90
N ALA A 294 6.80 2.97 2.99
CA ALA A 294 5.50 3.57 3.23
C ALA A 294 5.57 5.10 3.27
N TYR A 295 6.59 5.67 3.91
CA TYR A 295 6.83 7.12 3.91
C TYR A 295 7.01 7.69 2.50
N TYR A 296 7.84 7.07 1.66
CA TYR A 296 8.05 7.60 0.30
C TYR A 296 6.78 7.51 -0.55
N LYS A 297 5.97 6.47 -0.35
CA LYS A 297 4.67 6.30 -1.00
C LYS A 297 3.63 7.30 -0.48
N SER A 298 3.51 7.49 0.84
CA SER A 298 2.58 8.44 1.43
C SER A 298 2.92 9.88 1.05
N MET A 299 4.21 10.24 1.03
CA MET A 299 4.68 11.55 0.57
C MET A 299 4.18 11.89 -0.84
N TYR A 300 4.15 10.89 -1.73
CA TYR A 300 3.63 11.08 -3.07
C TYR A 300 2.13 11.31 -3.07
N THR A 301 1.37 10.46 -2.38
CA THR A 301 -0.08 10.58 -2.26
C THR A 301 -0.45 11.94 -1.66
N SER A 302 0.17 12.36 -0.55
CA SER A 302 -0.11 13.63 0.11
C SER A 302 0.09 14.82 -0.82
N ARG A 303 1.13 14.80 -1.65
CA ARG A 303 1.40 15.84 -2.66
C ARG A 303 0.41 15.85 -3.83
N SER A 304 -0.36 14.78 -4.02
CA SER A 304 -1.42 14.73 -5.03
C SER A 304 -2.73 15.39 -4.55
N TYR A 305 -2.90 15.55 -3.23
CA TYR A 305 -4.03 16.29 -2.67
C TYR A 305 -3.87 17.80 -2.86
N PHE A 306 -5.01 18.51 -2.86
CA PHE A 306 -5.01 19.97 -3.03
C PHE A 306 -4.43 20.70 -1.82
N LEU A 307 -4.56 20.12 -0.64
CA LEU A 307 -4.09 20.63 0.64
C LEU A 307 -3.33 19.51 1.34
N PHE A 308 -2.16 19.82 1.86
CA PHE A 308 -1.33 18.91 2.64
C PHE A 308 -0.39 19.71 3.54
N ASP A 309 0.11 19.08 4.60
CA ASP A 309 1.08 19.69 5.50
C ASP A 309 2.50 19.59 4.93
N GLN A 310 2.96 20.63 4.23
CA GLN A 310 4.31 20.64 3.67
C GLN A 310 5.39 20.68 4.75
N LEU A 311 5.10 21.29 5.91
CA LEU A 311 6.07 21.42 7.00
C LEU A 311 6.37 20.04 7.59
N GLU A 312 5.33 19.21 7.79
CA GLU A 312 5.48 17.85 8.32
C GLU A 312 6.23 16.92 7.38
N ILE A 313 5.93 16.99 6.08
CA ILE A 313 6.63 16.19 5.06
C ILE A 313 8.12 16.54 5.07
N LYS A 314 8.46 17.84 5.08
CA LYS A 314 9.87 18.28 5.08
C LYS A 314 10.60 17.93 6.36
N TYR A 315 9.94 18.07 7.52
CA TYR A 315 10.47 17.62 8.80
C TYR A 315 10.73 16.11 8.79
N THR A 316 9.74 15.31 8.39
CA THR A 316 9.85 13.85 8.32
C THR A 316 10.98 13.44 7.38
N ASN A 317 11.12 14.09 6.22
CA ASN A 317 12.22 13.83 5.29
C ASN A 317 13.59 14.07 5.93
N ALA A 318 13.72 15.16 6.70
CA ALA A 318 14.96 15.57 7.32
C ALA A 318 15.30 14.80 8.62
N ASN A 319 14.31 14.15 9.23
CA ASN A 319 14.44 13.38 10.46
C ASN A 319 13.91 11.94 10.30
N LEU A 320 14.10 11.37 9.11
CA LEU A 320 13.39 10.15 8.68
C LEU A 320 13.64 8.98 9.62
N ASP A 321 14.90 8.68 9.94
CA ASP A 321 15.24 7.49 10.71
C ASP A 321 14.66 7.53 12.14
N ASN A 322 14.64 8.70 12.78
CA ASN A 322 13.98 8.86 14.08
C ASN A 322 12.45 8.78 13.97
N THR A 323 11.89 9.32 12.89
CA THR A 323 10.43 9.31 12.68
C THR A 323 9.92 7.90 12.41
N ILE A 324 10.64 7.07 11.64
CA ILE A 324 10.25 5.68 11.39
C ILE A 324 10.34 4.81 12.65
N GLU A 325 11.29 5.11 13.55
CA GLU A 325 11.41 4.45 14.86
C GLU A 325 10.21 4.79 15.76
N TYR A 326 9.82 6.06 15.82
CA TYR A 326 8.59 6.50 16.50
C TYR A 326 7.35 5.78 15.95
N ILE A 327 7.21 5.71 14.63
CA ILE A 327 6.12 5.01 13.96
C ILE A 327 6.11 3.52 14.32
N ARG A 328 7.27 2.86 14.31
CA ARG A 328 7.39 1.46 14.73
C ARG A 328 6.85 1.27 16.15
N GLY A 329 7.24 2.14 17.08
CA GLY A 329 6.73 2.13 18.46
C GLY A 329 5.21 2.28 18.53
N LYS A 330 4.60 3.13 17.68
CA LYS A 330 3.12 3.25 17.62
C LYS A 330 2.45 1.97 17.12
N ILE A 331 2.99 1.34 16.08
CA ILE A 331 2.47 0.07 15.53
C ILE A 331 2.60 -1.07 16.57
N GLU A 332 3.75 -1.18 17.23
CA GLU A 332 4.01 -2.19 18.29
C GLU A 332 3.06 -2.00 19.48
N ASN A 333 2.76 -0.76 19.86
CA ASN A 333 1.79 -0.46 20.92
C ASN A 333 0.33 -0.50 20.45
N ASN A 334 0.08 -0.90 19.20
CA ASN A 334 -1.22 -0.93 18.56
C ASN A 334 -1.93 0.45 18.56
N SER A 335 -1.20 1.57 18.64
CA SER A 335 -1.77 2.91 18.81
C SER A 335 -1.74 3.71 17.52
N TYR A 336 -2.71 4.60 17.34
CA TYR A 336 -2.71 5.65 16.30
C TYR A 336 -2.37 7.00 16.93
N VAL A 337 -1.90 7.94 16.12
CA VAL A 337 -1.70 9.33 16.55
C VAL A 337 -3.04 10.05 16.46
N ASN A 338 -3.40 10.81 17.50
CA ASN A 338 -4.64 11.58 17.52
C ASN A 338 -4.34 13.03 17.92
N ASN A 339 -3.72 13.76 17.00
CA ASN A 339 -3.30 15.14 17.22
C ASN A 339 -4.23 16.15 16.53
N TYR A 340 -4.81 15.79 15.39
CA TYR A 340 -5.92 16.52 14.77
C TYR A 340 -6.61 15.69 13.70
N GLU A 341 -7.82 16.11 13.37
CA GLU A 341 -8.60 15.64 12.24
C GLU A 341 -9.14 16.87 11.51
N TYR A 342 -8.94 16.96 10.20
CA TYR A 342 -9.42 18.12 9.43
C TYR A 342 -10.28 17.67 8.26
N GLN A 343 -11.55 18.07 8.27
CA GLN A 343 -12.47 17.87 7.17
C GLN A 343 -12.71 19.18 6.43
N TYR A 344 -12.56 19.18 5.12
CA TYR A 344 -12.83 20.35 4.30
C TYR A 344 -13.77 20.05 3.12
N ARG A 345 -14.54 21.07 2.73
CA ARG A 345 -15.55 21.00 1.67
C ARG A 345 -15.05 21.74 0.45
N TYR A 346 -15.04 21.07 -0.69
CA TYR A 346 -14.73 21.68 -1.98
C TYR A 346 -15.94 21.61 -2.91
N LYS A 347 -16.09 22.61 -3.78
CA LYS A 347 -17.18 22.64 -4.76
C LYS A 347 -16.97 21.52 -5.77
N LYS A 348 -17.96 20.66 -5.92
CA LYS A 348 -18.05 19.66 -6.99
C LYS A 348 -18.73 20.27 -8.22
N ASN A 349 -19.82 21.00 -8.00
CA ASN A 349 -20.57 21.80 -8.97
C ASN A 349 -21.01 23.12 -8.29
N LYS A 350 -21.76 23.99 -8.98
CA LYS A 350 -22.23 25.30 -8.46
C LYS A 350 -22.94 25.19 -7.09
N ASP A 351 -23.79 24.19 -6.93
CA ASP A 351 -24.64 24.00 -5.73
C ASP A 351 -24.30 22.73 -4.91
N GLU A 352 -23.26 21.98 -5.30
CA GLU A 352 -22.91 20.71 -4.66
C GLU A 352 -21.47 20.73 -4.15
N TYR A 353 -21.29 20.42 -2.86
CA TYR A 353 -19.99 20.25 -2.22
C TYR A 353 -19.67 18.78 -1.99
N ARG A 354 -18.38 18.46 -1.93
CA ARG A 354 -17.86 17.19 -1.44
C ARG A 354 -16.90 17.44 -0.28
N SER A 355 -17.05 16.65 0.78
CA SER A 355 -16.13 16.67 1.91
C SER A 355 -14.93 15.74 1.65
N LEU A 356 -13.74 16.23 1.97
CA LEU A 356 -12.48 15.47 2.02
C LEU A 356 -11.93 15.51 3.43
N TYR A 357 -11.26 14.44 3.81
CA TYR A 357 -10.73 14.20 5.13
C TYR A 357 -9.20 14.17 5.06
N LEU A 358 -8.55 14.93 5.92
CA LEU A 358 -7.11 14.95 6.13
C LEU A 358 -6.83 14.45 7.55
N ASP A 359 -5.94 13.46 7.64
CA ASP A 359 -5.50 12.85 8.89
C ASP A 359 -4.08 13.34 9.24
N ASP A 360 -3.60 12.95 10.41
CA ASP A 360 -2.19 13.12 10.77
C ASP A 360 -1.29 12.39 9.77
N TYR A 361 -0.24 13.06 9.29
CA TYR A 361 0.67 12.48 8.29
C TYR A 361 1.38 11.21 8.80
N ILE A 362 1.57 11.06 10.11
CA ILE A 362 2.09 9.82 10.70
C ILE A 362 1.09 8.67 10.48
N ASN A 363 -0.21 8.93 10.62
CA ASN A 363 -1.24 7.95 10.34
C ASN A 363 -1.24 7.60 8.85
N ASP A 364 -1.03 8.55 7.93
CA ASP A 364 -0.90 8.25 6.49
C ASP A 364 0.25 7.28 6.18
N ILE A 365 1.41 7.46 6.82
CA ILE A 365 2.56 6.54 6.68
C ILE A 365 2.20 5.17 7.24
N MET A 366 1.62 5.12 8.43
CA MET A 366 1.17 3.90 9.10
C MET A 366 0.16 3.12 8.26
N ASN A 367 -0.83 3.81 7.70
CA ASN A 367 -1.82 3.24 6.80
C ASN A 367 -1.19 2.71 5.52
N THR A 368 -0.25 3.47 4.96
CA THR A 368 0.48 3.03 3.77
C THR A 368 1.30 1.77 4.08
N ALA A 369 1.87 1.65 5.29
CA ALA A 369 2.54 0.44 5.73
C ALA A 369 1.58 -0.76 5.79
N ILE A 370 0.35 -0.57 6.28
CA ILE A 370 -0.71 -1.60 6.23
C ILE A 370 -1.03 -1.94 4.76
N LEU A 371 -1.22 -0.94 3.91
CA LEU A 371 -1.59 -1.13 2.50
C LEU A 371 -0.58 -1.96 1.73
N ILE A 372 0.72 -1.65 1.86
CA ILE A 372 1.79 -2.35 1.12
C ILE A 372 2.17 -3.70 1.73
N THR A 373 1.56 -4.07 2.87
CA THR A 373 1.76 -5.36 3.53
C THR A 373 0.47 -6.17 3.47
N LYS A 374 -0.42 -5.99 4.45
CA LYS A 374 -1.70 -6.68 4.53
C LYS A 374 -2.65 -6.31 3.40
N GLY A 375 -2.66 -5.02 3.02
CA GLY A 375 -3.58 -4.51 2.02
C GLY A 375 -3.40 -5.16 0.65
N VAL A 376 -2.17 -5.47 0.22
CA VAL A 376 -1.91 -6.18 -1.04
C VAL A 376 -2.58 -7.55 -1.06
N LYS A 377 -2.58 -8.28 0.07
CA LYS A 377 -3.28 -9.56 0.17
C LYS A 377 -4.79 -9.38 0.10
N ILE A 378 -5.34 -8.37 0.79
CA ILE A 378 -6.77 -8.06 0.72
C ILE A 378 -7.17 -7.65 -0.70
N ASP A 379 -6.38 -6.83 -1.38
CA ASP A 379 -6.64 -6.44 -2.78
C ASP A 379 -6.54 -7.63 -3.74
N SER A 380 -5.69 -8.62 -3.44
CA SER A 380 -5.51 -9.81 -4.30
C SER A 380 -6.74 -10.72 -4.40
N ILE A 381 -7.72 -10.58 -3.50
CA ILE A 381 -8.98 -11.33 -3.59
C ILE A 381 -9.87 -10.82 -4.73
N GLN A 382 -9.66 -9.56 -5.15
CA GLN A 382 -10.43 -8.90 -6.20
C GLN A 382 -10.17 -9.57 -7.55
N ASN A 383 -11.13 -9.49 -8.47
CA ASN A 383 -10.99 -10.02 -9.81
C ASN A 383 -10.41 -8.95 -10.75
N ASP A 384 -9.19 -9.16 -11.24
CA ASP A 384 -8.47 -8.26 -12.17
C ASP A 384 -9.15 -8.11 -13.55
N GLU A 385 -10.10 -9.00 -13.89
CA GLU A 385 -10.90 -8.93 -15.12
C GLU A 385 -12.16 -8.07 -14.98
N ILE A 386 -12.48 -7.62 -13.76
CA ILE A 386 -13.69 -6.86 -13.44
C ILE A 386 -13.36 -5.55 -12.71
N SER A 387 -12.50 -5.58 -11.70
CA SER A 387 -12.23 -4.44 -10.81
C SER A 387 -10.92 -3.75 -11.17
N TYR A 388 -11.00 -2.50 -11.63
CA TYR A 388 -9.83 -1.76 -12.12
C TYR A 388 -9.47 -0.51 -11.30
N GLY A 389 -10.44 0.09 -10.59
CA GLY A 389 -10.21 1.31 -9.83
C GLY A 389 -9.49 1.05 -8.51
N ASN A 390 -8.59 1.95 -8.11
CA ASN A 390 -7.94 1.93 -6.79
C ASN A 390 -7.25 0.60 -6.39
N ARG A 391 -6.69 -0.11 -7.37
CA ARG A 391 -5.95 -1.36 -7.15
C ARG A 391 -4.54 -1.06 -6.65
N LEU A 392 -4.06 -1.79 -5.64
CA LEU A 392 -2.76 -1.53 -5.02
C LEU A 392 -1.59 -1.84 -5.97
N ASN A 393 -0.50 -1.11 -5.81
CA ASN A 393 0.74 -1.39 -6.54
C ASN A 393 1.54 -2.47 -5.82
N LYS A 394 1.79 -3.58 -6.50
CA LYS A 394 2.55 -4.71 -5.96
C LYS A 394 4.06 -4.44 -5.91
N ASP A 395 4.57 -3.44 -6.64
CA ASP A 395 5.98 -3.07 -6.56
C ASP A 395 6.26 -2.18 -5.33
N LEU A 396 6.92 -2.76 -4.35
CA LEU A 396 7.32 -2.10 -3.10
C LEU A 396 8.35 -0.99 -3.30
N ASP A 397 9.19 -1.08 -4.33
CA ASP A 397 10.16 -0.04 -4.67
C ASP A 397 9.53 1.07 -5.53
N SER A 398 8.28 0.88 -5.94
CA SER A 398 7.52 1.95 -6.56
C SER A 398 7.18 3.01 -5.53
N PRO A 399 7.25 4.29 -5.88
CA PRO A 399 6.82 5.33 -4.97
C PRO A 399 5.30 5.58 -5.04
N PHE A 400 4.55 4.77 -5.78
CA PHE A 400 3.09 4.83 -5.82
C PHE A 400 2.48 3.78 -4.89
N THR A 401 1.54 4.17 -4.02
CA THR A 401 0.73 3.24 -3.18
C THR A 401 -0.20 2.40 -4.05
N PHE A 402 -0.94 3.07 -4.94
CA PHE A 402 -1.82 2.44 -5.92
C PHE A 402 -1.13 2.27 -7.26
N SER A 403 -1.60 1.30 -8.03
CA SER A 403 -1.14 1.11 -9.41
C SER A 403 -1.39 2.40 -10.19
N ASN A 404 -0.44 2.80 -11.03
CA ASN A 404 -0.51 4.08 -11.75
C ASN A 404 -1.83 4.19 -12.52
N TYR A 405 -2.62 5.23 -12.18
CA TYR A 405 -3.96 5.51 -12.69
C TYR A 405 -4.02 5.36 -14.21
N TYR A 406 -3.18 6.12 -14.94
CA TYR A 406 -3.31 6.24 -16.38
C TYR A 406 -2.70 5.03 -17.10
N GLU A 407 -1.42 4.74 -16.85
CA GLU A 407 -0.66 3.78 -17.66
C GLU A 407 -1.06 2.32 -17.44
N GLN A 408 -1.64 1.97 -16.28
CA GLN A 408 -1.82 0.56 -15.94
C GLN A 408 -3.27 0.12 -15.81
N TYR A 409 -4.15 0.84 -15.11
CA TYR A 409 -5.50 0.32 -14.83
C TYR A 409 -6.62 1.08 -15.51
N PHE A 410 -6.50 2.40 -15.70
CA PHE A 410 -7.49 3.13 -16.50
C PHE A 410 -7.40 2.74 -17.97
N ILE A 411 -6.19 2.63 -18.55
CA ILE A 411 -6.01 2.10 -19.90
C ILE A 411 -6.51 0.65 -20.00
N LYS A 412 -6.17 -0.24 -19.06
CA LYS A 412 -6.70 -1.61 -19.07
C LYS A 412 -8.23 -1.64 -18.98
N TYR A 413 -8.83 -0.82 -18.13
CA TYR A 413 -10.27 -0.66 -18.03
C TYR A 413 -10.88 -0.22 -19.37
N GLN A 414 -10.26 0.78 -20.03
CA GLN A 414 -10.70 1.25 -21.34
C GLN A 414 -10.51 0.19 -22.44
N GLU A 415 -9.37 -0.49 -22.49
CA GLU A 415 -9.11 -1.58 -23.44
C GLU A 415 -10.08 -2.74 -23.24
N LYS A 416 -10.40 -3.07 -21.98
CA LYS A 416 -11.39 -4.08 -21.64
C LYS A 416 -12.79 -3.66 -22.09
N ALA A 417 -13.17 -2.40 -21.84
CA ALA A 417 -14.41 -1.83 -22.35
C ALA A 417 -14.46 -1.89 -23.89
N LYS A 418 -13.35 -1.58 -24.60
CA LYS A 418 -13.29 -1.63 -26.08
C LYS A 418 -13.60 -3.02 -26.57
N LYS A 419 -12.90 -4.00 -25.99
CA LYS A 419 -13.11 -5.41 -26.31
C LYS A 419 -14.57 -5.82 -26.11
N PHE A 420 -15.18 -5.47 -24.98
CA PHE A 420 -16.59 -5.83 -24.73
C PHE A 420 -17.58 -5.06 -25.61
N ILE A 421 -17.25 -3.84 -26.04
CA ILE A 421 -18.06 -3.11 -27.02
C ILE A 421 -18.05 -3.81 -28.39
N GLU A 422 -16.94 -4.45 -28.77
CA GLU A 422 -16.85 -5.24 -30.01
C GLU A 422 -17.54 -6.60 -29.90
N GLU A 423 -17.63 -7.17 -28.70
CA GLU A 423 -18.20 -8.51 -28.44
C GLU A 423 -19.70 -8.50 -28.12
N TYR A 424 -20.25 -7.38 -27.66
CA TYR A 424 -21.63 -7.26 -27.20
C TYR A 424 -22.37 -6.09 -27.87
N ASP A 425 -23.69 -6.21 -28.02
CA ASP A 425 -24.51 -5.22 -28.72
C ASP A 425 -25.01 -4.08 -27.82
N TYR A 426 -25.17 -4.32 -26.52
CA TYR A 426 -25.76 -3.38 -25.56
C TYR A 426 -24.90 -3.20 -24.31
N TYR A 427 -24.97 -2.00 -23.73
CA TYR A 427 -24.37 -1.69 -22.44
C TYR A 427 -25.35 -1.02 -21.47
N TYR A 428 -25.04 -1.15 -20.19
CA TYR A 428 -25.74 -0.47 -19.11
C TYR A 428 -24.73 0.01 -18.06
N LYS A 429 -24.63 1.33 -17.86
CA LYS A 429 -23.74 1.96 -16.88
C LYS A 429 -24.50 2.34 -15.62
N ILE A 430 -24.03 1.85 -14.49
CA ILE A 430 -24.55 2.11 -13.14
C ILE A 430 -23.59 3.08 -12.43
N ASP A 431 -24.12 4.19 -11.91
CA ASP A 431 -23.44 5.15 -11.01
C ASP A 431 -24.04 4.98 -9.61
N LEU A 432 -23.23 4.71 -8.59
CA LEU A 432 -23.72 4.62 -7.22
C LEU A 432 -23.85 6.01 -6.59
N ARG A 433 -24.98 6.25 -5.94
CA ARG A 433 -25.28 7.55 -5.32
C ARG A 433 -24.42 7.76 -4.08
N LYS A 434 -23.54 8.77 -4.12
CA LYS A 434 -22.67 9.18 -2.99
C LYS A 434 -22.03 7.96 -2.30
N PHE A 435 -21.39 7.09 -3.07
CA PHE A 435 -20.93 5.76 -2.64
C PHE A 435 -20.25 5.77 -1.26
N TYR A 436 -19.18 6.54 -1.10
CA TYR A 436 -18.43 6.63 0.17
C TYR A 436 -19.30 7.06 1.35
N ASN A 437 -20.21 8.04 1.18
CA ASN A 437 -21.11 8.51 2.24
C ASN A 437 -22.14 7.45 2.67
N ASN A 438 -22.44 6.48 1.81
CA ASN A 438 -23.50 5.50 2.01
C ASN A 438 -22.98 4.12 2.43
N ILE A 439 -21.67 3.90 2.49
CA ILE A 439 -21.05 2.68 3.01
C ILE A 439 -21.49 2.48 4.47
N VAL A 440 -21.96 1.27 4.79
CA VAL A 440 -22.38 0.92 6.16
C VAL A 440 -21.15 0.48 6.95
N GLN A 441 -20.84 1.21 8.03
CA GLN A 441 -19.63 1.05 8.83
C GLN A 441 -19.51 -0.35 9.45
N GLU A 442 -20.59 -0.85 10.07
CA GLU A 442 -20.62 -2.21 10.65
C GLU A 442 -20.38 -3.31 9.62
N LYS A 443 -20.97 -3.19 8.41
CA LYS A 443 -20.72 -4.15 7.35
C LYS A 443 -19.25 -4.09 6.90
N MET A 444 -18.70 -2.90 6.71
CA MET A 444 -17.29 -2.74 6.32
C MET A 444 -16.34 -3.42 7.31
N LYS A 445 -16.55 -3.21 8.62
CA LYS A 445 -15.76 -3.86 9.67
C LYS A 445 -15.87 -5.38 9.57
N ASN A 446 -17.09 -5.91 9.42
CA ASN A 446 -17.31 -7.35 9.25
C ASN A 446 -16.64 -7.91 7.99
N ASP A 447 -16.76 -7.24 6.85
CA ASP A 447 -16.10 -7.64 5.60
C ASP A 447 -14.58 -7.66 5.79
N PHE A 448 -14.02 -6.66 6.47
CA PHE A 448 -12.60 -6.63 6.81
C PHE A 448 -12.21 -7.79 7.72
N TYR A 449 -12.91 -8.02 8.83
CA TYR A 449 -12.58 -9.12 9.75
C TYR A 449 -12.69 -10.51 9.11
N LEU A 450 -13.66 -10.72 8.22
CA LEU A 450 -13.80 -11.96 7.46
C LEU A 450 -12.62 -12.21 6.51
N ASN A 451 -12.03 -11.14 5.96
CA ASN A 451 -10.88 -11.20 5.07
C ASN A 451 -9.54 -10.96 5.81
N ASN A 452 -9.59 -10.62 7.10
CA ASN A 452 -8.46 -10.44 8.02
C ASN A 452 -8.44 -11.54 9.09
N THR A 453 -8.67 -12.80 8.69
CA THR A 453 -8.85 -13.95 9.59
C THR A 453 -7.72 -14.13 10.61
N TYR A 454 -6.49 -13.73 10.29
CA TYR A 454 -5.28 -13.96 11.10
C TYR A 454 -4.80 -12.70 11.84
N GLY A 455 -5.73 -11.77 12.07
CA GLY A 455 -5.45 -10.37 12.35
C GLY A 455 -4.74 -10.08 13.67
N TYR A 456 -3.61 -9.39 13.57
CA TYR A 456 -3.00 -8.63 14.66
C TYR A 456 -3.90 -7.46 15.08
N LYS A 457 -3.98 -7.19 16.39
CA LYS A 457 -4.87 -6.17 16.99
C LYS A 457 -4.71 -4.78 16.37
N TYR A 458 -3.53 -4.45 15.85
CA TYR A 458 -3.28 -3.17 15.20
C TYR A 458 -4.10 -2.99 13.93
N TYR A 459 -4.27 -4.02 13.10
CA TYR A 459 -5.07 -3.91 11.88
C TYR A 459 -6.55 -3.67 12.18
N ASP A 460 -7.04 -4.27 13.27
CA ASP A 460 -8.40 -4.05 13.74
C ASP A 460 -8.58 -2.62 14.24
N ARG A 461 -7.66 -2.14 15.07
CA ARG A 461 -7.66 -0.75 15.53
C ARG A 461 -7.52 0.24 14.38
N ALA A 462 -6.74 -0.08 13.36
CA ALA A 462 -6.64 0.72 12.15
C ALA A 462 -8.01 0.86 11.47
N VAL A 463 -8.66 -0.26 11.17
CA VAL A 463 -9.96 -0.24 10.51
C VAL A 463 -11.03 0.41 11.38
N GLU A 464 -11.03 0.15 12.69
CA GLU A 464 -11.91 0.84 13.64
C GLU A 464 -11.68 2.35 13.64
N TYR A 465 -10.42 2.79 13.63
CA TYR A 465 -10.07 4.20 13.58
C TYR A 465 -10.63 4.88 12.33
N PHE A 466 -10.49 4.29 11.14
CA PHE A 466 -11.00 4.91 9.89
C PHE A 466 -12.50 4.77 9.71
N VAL A 467 -13.06 3.63 10.07
CA VAL A 467 -14.46 3.31 9.78
C VAL A 467 -15.40 3.97 10.79
N ASN A 468 -14.99 4.16 12.05
CA ASN A 468 -15.86 4.75 13.08
C ASN A 468 -15.86 6.30 13.06
N LYS A 469 -15.26 6.94 12.05
CA LYS A 469 -15.27 8.41 11.95
C LYS A 469 -16.69 8.92 11.72
N GLU A 470 -17.05 9.98 12.43
CA GLU A 470 -18.22 10.78 12.10
C GLU A 470 -17.85 11.73 10.96
N LEU A 471 -18.62 11.68 9.87
CA LEU A 471 -18.31 12.41 8.65
C LEU A 471 -19.47 13.33 8.28
N ASP A 472 -19.12 14.54 7.89
CA ASP A 472 -20.08 15.45 7.29
C ASP A 472 -20.85 14.81 6.14
N GLN A 473 -22.14 15.16 6.03
CA GLN A 473 -23.03 14.68 4.97
C GLN A 473 -23.23 13.15 4.94
N CYS A 474 -22.99 12.47 6.06
CA CYS A 474 -23.25 11.04 6.24
C CYS A 474 -24.33 10.83 7.32
N GLY A 475 -25.04 9.70 7.25
CA GLY A 475 -25.96 9.28 8.31
C GLY A 475 -25.21 8.55 9.44
N GLU A 476 -25.85 8.42 10.59
CA GLU A 476 -25.30 7.64 11.72
C GLU A 476 -24.93 6.21 11.28
N GLY A 477 -23.74 5.74 11.66
CA GLY A 477 -23.22 4.42 11.29
C GLY A 477 -22.91 4.25 9.79
N ARG A 478 -22.81 5.36 9.04
CA ARG A 478 -22.49 5.37 7.61
C ARG A 478 -21.37 6.33 7.28
N GLY A 479 -20.69 6.02 6.19
CA GLY A 479 -19.63 6.84 5.65
C GLY A 479 -18.27 6.16 5.78
N LEU A 480 -17.45 6.38 4.77
CA LEU A 480 -16.04 6.06 4.77
C LEU A 480 -15.25 7.33 4.40
N PRO A 481 -14.22 7.73 5.17
CA PRO A 481 -13.52 8.99 4.94
C PRO A 481 -12.92 9.03 3.53
N GLN A 482 -13.15 10.11 2.78
CA GLN A 482 -12.52 10.31 1.47
C GLN A 482 -11.24 11.14 1.66
N GLY A 483 -10.09 10.60 1.30
CA GLY A 483 -8.79 11.25 1.51
C GLY A 483 -7.73 10.24 1.98
N PRO A 484 -7.92 9.54 3.10
CA PRO A 484 -7.00 8.48 3.51
C PRO A 484 -6.97 7.34 2.48
N ASP A 485 -5.76 6.92 2.07
CA ASP A 485 -5.58 5.88 1.04
C ASP A 485 -6.24 4.55 1.43
N ILE A 486 -6.28 4.21 2.71
CA ILE A 486 -6.88 2.95 3.18
C ILE A 486 -8.37 2.83 2.82
N SER A 487 -9.08 3.96 2.73
CA SER A 487 -10.48 4.00 2.34
C SER A 487 -10.71 3.46 0.93
N HIS A 488 -9.73 3.58 0.04
CA HIS A 488 -9.82 3.08 -1.32
C HIS A 488 -9.80 1.55 -1.38
N LEU A 489 -8.95 0.90 -0.58
CA LEU A 489 -8.92 -0.56 -0.43
C LEU A 489 -10.24 -1.06 0.18
N LEU A 490 -10.68 -0.43 1.28
CA LEU A 490 -11.92 -0.79 1.97
C LEU A 490 -13.15 -0.65 1.06
N ALA A 491 -13.22 0.43 0.28
CA ALA A 491 -14.29 0.64 -0.70
C ALA A 491 -14.36 -0.49 -1.75
N ASN A 492 -13.21 -0.97 -2.25
CA ASN A 492 -13.17 -2.13 -3.15
C ASN A 492 -13.56 -3.43 -2.44
N LEU A 493 -13.14 -3.61 -1.19
CA LEU A 493 -13.53 -4.77 -0.37
C LEU A 493 -15.05 -4.83 -0.18
N TYR A 494 -15.71 -3.70 0.05
CA TYR A 494 -17.17 -3.61 0.22
C TYR A 494 -17.96 -4.08 -1.01
N LEU A 495 -17.42 -3.86 -2.22
CA LEU A 495 -18.02 -4.27 -3.48
C LEU A 495 -17.64 -5.70 -3.90
N TYR A 496 -16.70 -6.35 -3.19
CA TYR A 496 -16.19 -7.67 -3.54
C TYR A 496 -17.29 -8.75 -3.64
N GLU A 497 -18.21 -8.77 -2.67
CA GLU A 497 -19.30 -9.75 -2.67
C GLU A 497 -20.26 -9.55 -3.84
N PHE A 498 -20.45 -8.31 -4.29
CA PHE A 498 -21.24 -8.00 -5.46
C PHE A 498 -20.57 -8.49 -6.74
N ASP A 499 -19.25 -8.34 -6.86
CA ASP A 499 -18.50 -8.85 -8.01
C ASP A 499 -18.64 -10.38 -8.12
N LYS A 500 -18.50 -11.10 -7.01
CA LYS A 500 -18.68 -12.56 -6.98
C LYS A 500 -20.08 -12.97 -7.38
N TRP A 501 -21.09 -12.35 -6.75
CA TRP A 501 -22.49 -12.63 -7.05
C TRP A 501 -22.81 -12.38 -8.53
N TYR A 502 -22.31 -11.30 -9.11
CA TYR A 502 -22.55 -10.97 -10.52
C TYR A 502 -22.01 -12.06 -11.46
N ILE A 503 -20.77 -12.51 -11.24
CA ILE A 503 -20.14 -13.56 -12.05
C ILE A 503 -20.95 -14.85 -12.01
N GLU A 504 -21.44 -15.22 -10.83
CA GLU A 504 -22.20 -16.45 -10.61
C GLU A 504 -23.61 -16.38 -11.21
N GLU A 505 -24.33 -15.26 -11.07
CA GLU A 505 -25.70 -15.10 -11.55
C GLU A 505 -25.78 -14.84 -13.06
N PHE A 506 -24.77 -14.19 -13.67
CA PHE A 506 -24.81 -13.75 -15.08
C PHE A 506 -23.60 -14.23 -15.92
N PRO A 507 -23.42 -15.55 -16.13
CA PRO A 507 -22.26 -16.08 -16.85
C PRO A 507 -22.16 -15.62 -18.32
N ASN A 508 -23.29 -15.26 -18.94
CA ASN A 508 -23.40 -14.85 -20.35
C ASN A 508 -23.28 -13.33 -20.57
N ALA A 509 -23.21 -12.55 -19.50
CA ALA A 509 -22.99 -11.11 -19.56
C ALA A 509 -21.60 -10.77 -19.01
N LYS A 510 -21.11 -9.57 -19.28
CA LYS A 510 -19.82 -9.09 -18.74
C LYS A 510 -20.01 -7.82 -17.94
N MET A 511 -19.20 -7.67 -16.91
CA MET A 511 -19.14 -6.47 -16.08
C MET A 511 -17.70 -6.05 -15.92
N ILE A 512 -17.50 -4.73 -15.93
CA ILE A 512 -16.27 -4.08 -15.46
C ILE A 512 -16.67 -2.95 -14.53
N ARG A 513 -15.80 -2.58 -13.59
CA ARG A 513 -15.99 -1.43 -12.73
C ARG A 513 -14.69 -0.68 -12.44
N TYR A 514 -14.82 0.64 -12.30
CA TYR A 514 -13.80 1.52 -11.77
C TYR A 514 -14.28 2.09 -10.43
N VAL A 515 -13.95 1.41 -9.33
CA VAL A 515 -14.56 1.66 -8.02
C VAL A 515 -16.08 1.48 -8.10
N ASP A 516 -16.85 2.58 -8.04
CA ASP A 516 -18.32 2.63 -8.05
C ASP A 516 -18.94 2.85 -9.43
N ASP A 517 -18.15 3.22 -10.44
CA ASP A 517 -18.58 3.25 -11.84
C ASP A 517 -18.63 1.83 -12.40
N ILE A 518 -19.82 1.26 -12.60
CA ILE A 518 -20.02 -0.11 -13.08
C ILE A 518 -20.59 -0.08 -14.51
N ILE A 519 -20.06 -0.90 -15.42
CA ILE A 519 -20.60 -1.10 -16.78
C ILE A 519 -20.89 -2.57 -17.01
N ILE A 520 -22.11 -2.86 -17.46
CA ILE A 520 -22.61 -4.17 -17.86
C ILE A 520 -22.69 -4.23 -19.38
N PHE A 521 -22.34 -5.36 -19.97
CA PHE A 521 -22.42 -5.65 -21.41
C PHE A 521 -23.25 -6.92 -21.65
N SER A 522 -24.15 -6.86 -22.64
CA SER A 522 -25.12 -7.93 -22.97
C SER A 522 -25.44 -7.93 -24.46
N ASN A 523 -25.92 -9.07 -24.99
CA ASN A 523 -26.36 -9.18 -26.39
C ASN A 523 -27.83 -8.79 -26.62
N GLY A 524 -28.58 -8.50 -25.56
CA GLY A 524 -29.96 -8.01 -25.67
C GLY A 524 -30.26 -6.86 -24.72
N GLU A 525 -31.01 -5.86 -25.18
CA GLU A 525 -31.44 -4.73 -24.34
C GLU A 525 -32.31 -5.19 -23.16
N ASP A 526 -33.25 -6.11 -23.41
CA ASP A 526 -34.12 -6.68 -22.37
C ASP A 526 -33.32 -7.47 -21.33
N GLU A 527 -32.25 -8.16 -21.77
CA GLU A 527 -31.35 -8.88 -20.88
C GLU A 527 -30.55 -7.89 -20.02
N ALA A 528 -29.93 -6.87 -20.62
CA ALA A 528 -29.22 -5.82 -19.90
C ALA A 528 -30.12 -5.12 -18.86
N THR A 529 -31.37 -4.85 -19.22
CA THR A 529 -32.37 -4.24 -18.32
C THR A 529 -32.76 -5.19 -17.16
N LYS A 530 -32.92 -6.49 -17.44
CA LYS A 530 -33.16 -7.50 -16.39
C LYS A 530 -31.97 -7.60 -15.42
N ILE A 531 -30.75 -7.63 -15.95
CA ILE A 531 -29.52 -7.65 -15.15
C ILE A 531 -29.46 -6.40 -14.26
N TYR A 532 -29.67 -5.21 -14.83
CA TYR A 532 -29.72 -3.96 -14.08
C TYR A 532 -30.70 -4.02 -12.90
N ASN A 533 -31.93 -4.50 -13.12
CA ASN A 533 -32.94 -4.61 -12.06
C ASN A 533 -32.51 -5.57 -10.93
N LYS A 534 -31.85 -6.68 -11.28
CA LYS A 534 -31.27 -7.61 -10.30
C LYS A 534 -30.11 -6.98 -9.54
N CYS A 535 -29.21 -6.26 -10.22
CA CYS A 535 -28.13 -5.51 -9.60
C CYS A 535 -28.66 -4.47 -8.62
N ASN A 536 -29.69 -3.70 -9.01
CA ASN A 536 -30.34 -2.73 -8.14
C ASN A 536 -30.91 -3.40 -6.88
N LYS A 537 -31.61 -4.54 -7.03
CA LYS A 537 -32.13 -5.31 -5.88
C LYS A 537 -31.01 -5.80 -4.96
N TYR A 538 -29.89 -6.26 -5.50
CA TYR A 538 -28.74 -6.72 -4.71
C TYR A 538 -28.08 -5.55 -3.98
N LEU A 539 -27.70 -4.50 -4.69
CA LEU A 539 -27.04 -3.32 -4.13
C LEU A 539 -27.87 -2.71 -3.00
N LYS A 540 -29.18 -2.54 -3.23
CA LYS A 540 -30.10 -2.00 -2.22
C LYS A 540 -30.35 -2.95 -1.05
N GLY A 541 -30.55 -4.23 -1.32
CA GLY A 541 -30.97 -5.20 -0.30
C GLY A 541 -29.83 -5.85 0.50
N LYS A 542 -28.64 -5.97 -0.08
CA LYS A 542 -27.47 -6.62 0.55
C LYS A 542 -26.38 -5.63 0.96
N LEU A 543 -26.17 -4.58 0.17
CA LEU A 543 -25.11 -3.60 0.45
C LEU A 543 -25.64 -2.27 0.98
N ASN A 544 -26.97 -2.07 1.03
CA ASN A 544 -27.62 -0.80 1.41
C ASN A 544 -27.14 0.42 0.58
N LEU A 545 -26.83 0.19 -0.69
CA LEU A 545 -26.40 1.20 -1.66
C LEU A 545 -27.54 1.54 -2.62
N GLU A 546 -27.59 2.80 -3.06
CA GLU A 546 -28.56 3.30 -4.03
C GLU A 546 -27.90 3.61 -5.37
N ILE A 547 -28.61 3.37 -6.47
CA ILE A 547 -28.18 3.79 -7.81
C ILE A 547 -28.63 5.22 -8.06
N GLY A 548 -27.76 6.04 -8.64
CA GLY A 548 -28.07 7.38 -9.12
C GLY A 548 -28.87 7.34 -10.43
N GLU A 549 -30.20 7.31 -10.34
CA GLU A 549 -31.10 7.19 -11.51
C GLU A 549 -30.84 8.23 -12.61
N THR A 550 -30.47 9.46 -12.25
CA THR A 550 -30.24 10.57 -13.20
C THR A 550 -28.92 10.49 -13.98
N LYS A 551 -28.03 9.57 -13.63
CA LYS A 551 -26.71 9.41 -14.26
C LYS A 551 -26.50 8.03 -14.90
N THR A 552 -27.52 7.19 -14.81
CA THR A 552 -27.51 5.85 -15.36
C THR A 552 -27.62 5.97 -16.89
N GLU A 553 -26.70 5.34 -17.61
CA GLU A 553 -26.61 5.41 -19.08
C GLU A 553 -26.85 4.03 -19.67
N LYS A 554 -27.66 3.92 -20.73
CA LYS A 554 -27.88 2.67 -21.45
C LYS A 554 -27.95 2.93 -22.94
N GLY A 555 -27.51 1.97 -23.74
CA GLY A 555 -27.56 2.11 -25.19
C GLY A 555 -26.92 0.95 -25.93
N GLN A 556 -26.79 1.12 -27.24
CA GLN A 556 -26.02 0.20 -28.07
C GLN A 556 -24.53 0.51 -27.90
N THR A 557 -23.69 -0.52 -27.84
CA THR A 557 -22.25 -0.39 -27.60
C THR A 557 -21.54 0.48 -28.64
N LYS A 558 -22.03 0.48 -29.89
CA LYS A 558 -21.54 1.37 -30.97
C LYS A 558 -21.67 2.87 -30.65
N ASP A 559 -22.61 3.24 -29.78
CA ASP A 559 -22.89 4.64 -29.41
C ASP A 559 -22.14 5.05 -28.13
N TYR A 560 -21.42 4.12 -27.50
CA TYR A 560 -20.64 4.39 -26.29
C TYR A 560 -19.51 5.39 -26.57
N LYS A 561 -19.55 6.55 -25.90
CA LYS A 561 -18.57 7.63 -26.08
C LYS A 561 -17.27 7.35 -25.30
N TRP A 562 -16.16 7.28 -26.03
CA TRP A 562 -14.81 7.20 -25.45
C TRP A 562 -14.40 8.49 -24.77
N ILE A 563 -13.61 8.41 -23.69
CA ILE A 563 -12.83 9.58 -23.25
C ILE A 563 -11.95 10.01 -24.42
N ASN A 564 -12.12 11.27 -24.80
CA ASN A 564 -11.73 11.83 -26.07
C ASN A 564 -10.25 11.62 -26.42
N ASN A 565 -9.99 11.26 -27.68
CA ASN A 565 -8.73 11.49 -28.38
C ASN A 565 -8.61 13.01 -28.66
N ASN A 566 -8.55 13.82 -27.59
CA ASN A 566 -8.53 15.27 -27.71
C ASN A 566 -7.20 15.71 -28.36
N GLN A 567 -7.28 16.12 -29.62
CA GLN A 567 -6.15 16.59 -30.42
C GLN A 567 -5.36 17.70 -29.70
N TYR A 568 -6.04 18.63 -29.02
CA TYR A 568 -5.40 19.71 -28.27
C TYR A 568 -4.56 19.17 -27.09
N ILE A 569 -5.12 18.25 -26.30
CA ILE A 569 -4.43 17.62 -25.16
C ILE A 569 -3.15 16.93 -25.63
N LYS A 570 -3.23 16.16 -26.72
CA LYS A 570 -2.09 15.45 -27.30
C LYS A 570 -0.99 16.41 -27.76
N GLU A 571 -1.34 17.40 -28.57
CA GLU A 571 -0.38 18.36 -29.13
C GLU A 571 0.29 19.20 -28.03
N VAL A 572 -0.47 19.71 -27.05
CA VAL A 572 0.09 20.48 -25.93
C VAL A 572 0.99 19.61 -25.07
N SER A 573 0.64 18.35 -24.83
CA SER A 573 1.47 17.41 -24.07
C SER A 573 2.81 17.15 -24.75
N GLU A 574 2.80 16.91 -26.07
CA GLU A 574 4.02 16.69 -26.86
C GLU A 574 4.97 17.89 -26.79
N ILE A 575 4.45 19.10 -27.02
CA ILE A 575 5.25 20.34 -26.96
C ILE A 575 5.79 20.59 -25.54
N SER A 576 4.93 20.47 -24.53
CA SER A 576 5.30 20.64 -23.12
C SER A 576 6.46 19.73 -22.73
N ASN A 577 6.38 18.45 -23.10
CA ASN A 577 7.41 17.45 -22.80
C ASN A 577 8.77 17.81 -23.41
N VAL A 578 8.79 18.30 -24.64
CA VAL A 578 10.03 18.74 -25.30
C VAL A 578 10.65 19.94 -24.57
N LEU A 579 9.83 20.95 -24.23
CA LEU A 579 10.28 22.16 -23.55
C LEU A 579 10.86 21.87 -22.15
N LEU A 580 10.16 21.05 -21.36
CA LEU A 580 10.57 20.70 -20.00
C LEU A 580 11.82 19.82 -19.96
N ARG A 581 11.88 18.77 -20.80
CA ARG A 581 13.07 17.89 -20.89
C ARG A 581 14.33 18.66 -21.27
N THR A 582 14.19 19.74 -22.03
CA THR A 582 15.32 20.61 -22.38
C THR A 582 15.87 21.36 -21.17
N MET A 583 15.02 21.74 -20.20
CA MET A 583 15.45 22.41 -18.96
C MET A 583 16.12 21.46 -17.97
N TYR A 584 15.81 20.17 -17.99
CA TYR A 584 16.42 19.20 -17.07
C TYR A 584 17.87 18.84 -17.43
N LYS A 585 18.34 19.23 -18.61
CA LYS A 585 19.71 18.94 -19.09
C LYS A 585 20.67 20.05 -18.72
N LEU A 586 21.51 19.78 -17.73
CA LEU A 586 22.57 20.69 -17.33
C LEU A 586 23.82 20.53 -18.21
N ASP A 587 24.41 21.64 -18.61
CA ASP A 587 25.79 21.66 -19.10
C ASP A 587 26.77 21.28 -17.98
N GLU A 588 28.01 20.94 -18.33
CA GLU A 588 29.04 20.50 -17.37
C GLU A 588 29.28 21.53 -16.24
N THR A 589 29.21 22.82 -16.54
CA THR A 589 29.44 23.87 -15.54
C THR A 589 28.33 23.91 -14.51
N ASN A 590 27.07 23.88 -14.95
CA ASN A 590 25.92 23.88 -14.07
C ASN A 590 25.76 22.55 -13.35
N TYR A 591 26.11 21.43 -14.00
CA TYR A 591 26.11 20.12 -13.37
C TYR A 591 27.13 20.04 -12.22
N ASN A 592 28.34 20.55 -12.40
CA ASN A 592 29.34 20.56 -11.33
C ASN A 592 28.87 21.36 -10.11
N LYS A 593 28.12 22.46 -10.33
CA LYS A 593 27.50 23.21 -9.23
C LYS A 593 26.38 22.44 -8.55
N PHE A 594 25.49 21.83 -9.33
CA PHE A 594 24.45 20.96 -8.81
C PHE A 594 25.04 19.84 -7.96
N LYS A 595 26.11 19.18 -8.43
CA LYS A 595 26.80 18.13 -7.67
C LYS A 595 27.45 18.65 -6.38
N SER A 596 27.95 19.89 -6.38
CA SER A 596 28.59 20.47 -5.18
C SER A 596 27.58 20.85 -4.10
N ASP A 597 26.41 21.34 -4.49
CA ASP A 597 25.35 21.79 -3.58
C ASP A 597 23.99 21.68 -4.29
N PRO A 598 23.37 20.48 -4.29
CA PRO A 598 22.13 20.24 -5.03
C PRO A 598 20.99 21.15 -4.57
N GLU A 599 20.80 21.29 -3.27
CA GLU A 599 19.70 22.04 -2.67
C GLU A 599 19.75 23.51 -3.08
N LYS A 600 20.90 24.16 -2.91
CA LYS A 600 21.08 25.56 -3.30
C LYS A 600 20.97 25.74 -4.80
N PHE A 601 21.53 24.83 -5.60
CA PHE A 601 21.42 24.90 -7.05
C PHE A 601 19.96 24.82 -7.50
N ILE A 602 19.18 23.88 -6.96
CA ILE A 602 17.77 23.67 -7.31
C ILE A 602 16.93 24.89 -6.91
N ASN A 603 17.15 25.43 -5.71
CA ASN A 603 16.50 26.65 -5.26
C ASN A 603 16.76 27.83 -6.23
N ASN A 604 18.03 28.02 -6.62
CA ASN A 604 18.41 29.08 -7.56
C ASN A 604 17.87 28.85 -8.98
N TYR A 605 17.94 27.61 -9.46
CA TYR A 605 17.51 27.29 -10.82
C TYR A 605 15.98 27.34 -10.97
N HIS A 606 15.24 26.96 -9.94
CA HIS A 606 13.79 27.12 -9.87
C HIS A 606 13.39 28.61 -10.06
N ALA A 607 14.03 29.53 -9.34
CA ALA A 607 13.75 30.97 -9.48
C ALA A 607 14.09 31.49 -10.90
N CYS A 608 15.19 31.00 -11.49
CA CYS A 608 15.52 31.28 -12.89
C CYS A 608 14.41 30.82 -13.86
N LEU A 609 13.91 29.58 -13.72
CA LEU A 609 12.84 29.07 -14.58
C LEU A 609 11.53 29.88 -14.45
N GLN A 610 11.17 30.28 -13.24
CA GLN A 610 9.99 31.13 -13.01
C GLN A 610 10.09 32.47 -13.77
N SER A 611 11.28 33.07 -13.84
CA SER A 611 11.51 34.34 -14.55
C SER A 611 11.29 34.30 -16.07
N ILE A 612 11.24 33.10 -16.67
CA ILE A 612 10.90 32.90 -18.08
C ILE A 612 9.47 32.35 -18.27
N GLY A 613 8.70 32.22 -17.18
CA GLY A 613 7.33 31.74 -17.17
C GLY A 613 7.20 30.22 -17.17
N ILE A 614 8.19 29.51 -16.61
CA ILE A 614 8.16 28.06 -16.38
C ILE A 614 8.18 27.80 -14.87
N ASN A 615 7.12 27.20 -14.33
CA ASN A 615 6.98 26.90 -12.93
C ASN A 615 6.98 25.39 -12.69
N ILE A 616 8.01 24.91 -12.01
CA ILE A 616 8.25 23.50 -11.74
C ILE A 616 8.63 23.37 -10.27
N SER A 617 8.04 22.42 -9.53
CA SER A 617 8.41 22.22 -8.13
C SER A 617 9.89 21.89 -7.97
N LYS A 618 10.48 22.33 -6.87
CA LYS A 618 11.91 22.11 -6.56
C LYS A 618 12.24 20.62 -6.52
N GLU A 619 11.37 19.84 -5.91
CA GLU A 619 11.52 18.40 -5.73
C GLU A 619 11.55 17.66 -7.09
N TRP A 620 10.64 18.00 -8.01
CA TRP A 620 10.63 17.40 -9.35
C TRP A 620 11.83 17.84 -10.18
N LEU A 621 12.22 19.12 -10.08
CA LEU A 621 13.42 19.63 -10.74
C LEU A 621 14.66 18.85 -10.28
N ASN A 622 14.79 18.60 -8.97
CA ASN A 622 15.87 17.80 -8.38
C ASN A 622 15.89 16.37 -8.93
N ILE A 623 14.74 15.70 -8.95
CA ILE A 623 14.65 14.31 -9.41
C ILE A 623 14.98 14.20 -10.90
N LYS A 624 14.45 15.11 -11.74
CA LYS A 624 14.70 15.09 -13.19
C LYS A 624 16.13 15.39 -13.57
N ILE A 625 16.77 16.34 -12.89
CA ILE A 625 18.19 16.65 -13.12
C ILE A 625 19.06 15.43 -12.77
N ASN A 626 18.84 14.81 -11.60
CA ASN A 626 19.59 13.61 -11.20
C ASN A 626 19.47 12.47 -12.24
N LYS A 627 18.29 12.28 -12.83
CA LYS A 627 18.05 11.28 -13.88
C LYS A 627 18.84 11.56 -15.16
N GLU A 628 18.72 12.76 -15.72
CA GLU A 628 19.35 13.09 -17.02
C GLU A 628 20.87 12.93 -16.95
N VAL A 629 21.45 13.24 -15.80
CA VAL A 629 22.88 13.04 -15.54
C VAL A 629 23.24 11.55 -15.47
N SER A 630 22.49 10.75 -14.71
CA SER A 630 22.72 9.29 -14.60
C SER A 630 22.68 8.62 -15.97
N PHE A 631 21.75 9.03 -16.84
CA PHE A 631 21.66 8.54 -18.21
C PHE A 631 22.91 8.89 -19.05
N LEU A 632 23.41 10.12 -18.96
CA LEU A 632 24.63 10.54 -19.68
C LEU A 632 25.90 9.83 -19.17
N ALA A 633 25.99 9.58 -17.86
CA ALA A 633 27.07 8.80 -17.27
C ALA A 633 27.03 7.32 -17.71
N LYS A 634 25.85 6.69 -17.65
CA LYS A 634 25.62 5.31 -18.12
C LYS A 634 25.91 5.14 -19.63
N LEU A 635 25.68 6.19 -20.43
CA LEU A 635 26.06 6.21 -21.85
C LEU A 635 27.58 6.27 -22.03
N LYS A 636 28.31 7.11 -21.27
CA LYS A 636 29.78 7.19 -21.29
C LYS A 636 30.44 5.85 -20.93
N ASP A 637 29.92 5.13 -19.94
CA ASP A 637 30.45 3.81 -19.57
C ASP A 637 30.18 2.71 -20.60
N LYS A 638 29.08 2.83 -21.37
CA LYS A 638 28.75 1.91 -22.48
C LYS A 638 29.42 2.26 -23.81
N PHE A 639 30.34 3.23 -23.87
CA PHE A 639 31.19 3.50 -25.04
C PHE A 639 32.29 2.44 -25.22
N THR A 640 31.91 1.16 -25.23
CA THR A 640 32.67 0.06 -25.79
C THR A 640 31.85 -0.62 -26.89
N ASN A 641 32.18 -0.26 -28.14
CA ASN A 641 31.97 -0.94 -29.42
C ASN A 641 30.58 -1.41 -29.91
N LYS A 642 29.50 -1.46 -29.12
CA LYS A 642 28.21 -2.08 -29.57
C LYS A 642 27.12 -1.14 -30.08
N LEU A 643 27.35 0.19 -30.12
CA LEU A 643 26.28 1.19 -30.30
C LEU A 643 26.02 1.68 -31.75
N LYS A 644 26.74 1.21 -32.78
CA LYS A 644 26.46 1.62 -34.18
C LYS A 644 25.07 1.20 -34.70
N LYS A 645 24.40 0.22 -34.07
CA LYS A 645 23.08 -0.31 -34.51
C LYS A 645 21.85 0.40 -33.88
N LEU A 646 22.00 1.22 -32.84
CA LEU A 646 20.89 1.87 -32.13
C LEU A 646 20.71 3.36 -32.48
N ILE A 647 21.58 3.90 -33.33
CA ILE A 647 21.61 5.32 -33.75
C ILE A 647 20.26 5.83 -34.29
N PRO A 648 19.46 5.06 -35.06
CA PRO A 648 18.16 5.54 -35.54
C PRO A 648 17.10 5.71 -34.43
N TRP A 649 17.11 4.85 -33.39
CA TRP A 649 16.18 4.94 -32.26
C TRP A 649 16.53 6.07 -31.30
N VAL A 650 17.83 6.30 -31.07
CA VAL A 650 18.36 7.43 -30.28
C VAL A 650 18.07 8.78 -30.98
N LYS A 651 18.22 8.85 -32.31
CA LYS A 651 17.87 10.03 -33.11
C LYS A 651 16.37 10.34 -33.13
N LYS A 652 15.50 9.33 -33.03
CA LYS A 652 14.04 9.54 -32.92
C LYS A 652 13.61 10.19 -31.59
N LYS A 653 14.46 10.09 -30.56
CA LYS A 653 14.35 10.86 -29.30
C LYS A 653 15.09 12.21 -29.33
N GLU A 654 15.82 12.53 -30.41
CA GLU A 654 16.46 13.82 -30.66
C GLU A 654 15.57 14.81 -31.43
N ILE A 655 14.26 14.84 -31.16
CA ILE A 655 13.44 16.02 -31.50
C ILE A 655 13.68 17.04 -30.37
N TYR A 656 14.90 17.54 -30.27
CA TYR A 656 15.28 18.58 -29.33
C TYR A 656 15.32 19.91 -30.10
N ILE A 657 14.69 20.93 -29.53
CA ILE A 657 14.96 22.31 -29.96
C ILE A 657 16.47 22.53 -29.79
N SER A 658 17.10 23.04 -30.84
CA SER A 658 18.55 23.19 -30.97
C SER A 658 19.23 23.76 -29.70
N LYS A 659 20.46 23.26 -29.42
CA LYS A 659 21.42 23.65 -28.34
C LYS A 659 20.99 24.82 -27.43
N VAL A 660 20.07 24.58 -26.49
CA VAL A 660 19.73 25.57 -25.46
C VAL A 660 20.95 25.85 -24.58
N ARG A 661 21.29 27.13 -24.46
CA ARG A 661 22.36 27.64 -23.60
C ARG A 661 21.74 28.15 -22.30
N LEU A 662 21.78 27.33 -21.24
CA LEU A 662 21.29 27.71 -19.92
C LEU A 662 22.01 28.94 -19.35
N GLY A 663 23.28 29.14 -19.71
CA GLY A 663 24.11 30.16 -19.10
C GLY A 663 24.47 29.82 -17.66
N LYS A 664 25.20 30.70 -16.98
CA LYS A 664 25.65 30.47 -15.60
C LYS A 664 24.49 30.73 -14.64
N ILE A 665 23.96 29.69 -13.98
CA ILE A 665 22.98 29.88 -12.90
C ILE A 665 23.65 30.70 -11.77
N PRO A 666 23.01 31.78 -11.28
CA PRO A 666 23.57 32.64 -10.24
C PRO A 666 23.75 31.86 -8.93
N ILE A 667 24.78 32.23 -8.15
CA ILE A 667 25.08 31.61 -6.85
C ILE A 667 24.29 32.29 -5.72
N ALA A 668 24.12 33.60 -5.82
CA ALA A 668 23.26 34.40 -4.95
C ALA A 668 22.07 34.88 -5.79
N ILE A 669 20.85 34.69 -5.26
CA ILE A 669 19.63 35.15 -5.90
C ILE A 669 19.30 36.55 -5.39
N THR A 670 19.36 37.51 -6.30
CA THR A 670 18.69 38.82 -6.20
C THR A 670 17.79 39.00 -7.43
N ASP A 671 16.78 39.86 -7.34
CA ASP A 671 15.91 40.18 -8.47
C ASP A 671 16.71 40.59 -9.72
N ASP A 672 17.73 41.43 -9.53
CA ASP A 672 18.67 41.84 -10.59
C ASP A 672 19.46 40.65 -11.18
N SER A 673 19.90 39.70 -10.35
CA SER A 673 20.64 38.52 -10.84
C SER A 673 19.74 37.57 -11.65
N ILE A 674 18.47 37.42 -11.24
CA ILE A 674 17.48 36.62 -11.96
C ILE A 674 17.16 37.29 -13.29
N GLU A 675 16.91 38.60 -13.28
CA GLU A 675 16.57 39.35 -14.48
C GLU A 675 17.72 39.32 -15.51
N LYS A 676 18.96 39.52 -15.05
CA LYS A 676 20.16 39.38 -15.89
C LYS A 676 20.27 37.99 -16.52
N TRP A 677 20.01 36.94 -15.73
CA TRP A 677 19.98 35.58 -16.25
C TRP A 677 18.88 35.40 -17.29
N ALA A 678 17.65 35.84 -16.99
CA ALA A 678 16.49 35.71 -17.86
C ALA A 678 16.70 36.41 -19.21
N ASN A 679 17.22 37.65 -19.20
CA ASN A 679 17.50 38.42 -20.41
C ASN A 679 18.59 37.77 -21.27
N LYS A 680 19.64 37.25 -20.63
CA LYS A 680 20.69 36.49 -21.32
C LYS A 680 20.17 35.16 -21.90
N PHE A 681 19.32 34.45 -21.15
CA PHE A 681 18.70 33.22 -21.59
C PHE A 681 17.79 33.47 -22.79
N LYS A 682 16.91 34.47 -22.72
CA LYS A 682 15.98 34.82 -23.80
C LYS A 682 16.72 35.23 -25.08
N SER A 683 17.75 36.08 -24.97
CA SER A 683 18.54 36.52 -26.13
C SER A 683 19.35 35.39 -26.78
N SER A 684 19.85 34.45 -25.98
CA SER A 684 20.66 33.31 -26.47
C SER A 684 19.83 32.17 -27.05
N ASN A 685 18.56 32.06 -26.68
CA ASN A 685 17.69 30.91 -26.97
C ASN A 685 16.38 31.33 -27.69
N LYS A 686 16.48 32.15 -28.73
CA LYS A 686 15.32 32.73 -29.43
C LYS A 686 14.31 31.69 -29.94
N GLU A 687 14.79 30.55 -30.46
CA GLU A 687 13.92 29.47 -30.95
C GLU A 687 13.13 28.82 -29.81
N TYR A 688 13.79 28.51 -28.69
CA TYR A 688 13.13 27.95 -27.50
C TYR A 688 12.06 28.89 -26.96
N ILE A 689 12.39 30.18 -26.83
CA ILE A 689 11.43 31.19 -26.37
C ILE A 689 10.25 31.30 -27.34
N LYS A 690 10.49 31.27 -28.66
CA LYS A 690 9.42 31.29 -29.66
C LYS A 690 8.46 30.11 -29.48
N GLU A 691 8.96 28.89 -29.26
CA GLU A 691 8.11 27.72 -29.04
C GLU A 691 7.39 27.76 -27.68
N LEU A 692 8.04 28.26 -26.64
CA LEU A 692 7.42 28.49 -25.33
C LEU A 692 6.26 29.49 -25.42
N GLU A 693 6.45 30.62 -26.10
CA GLU A 693 5.38 31.62 -26.27
C GLU A 693 4.24 31.11 -27.15
N LYS A 694 4.53 30.33 -28.20
CA LYS A 694 3.47 29.63 -28.97
C LYS A 694 2.65 28.69 -28.10
N LEU A 695 3.30 27.93 -27.21
CA LEU A 695 2.60 27.04 -26.29
C LEU A 695 1.68 27.82 -25.35
N LYS A 696 2.19 28.90 -24.75
CA LYS A 696 1.41 29.78 -23.86
C LYS A 696 0.18 30.36 -24.57
N VAL A 697 0.35 30.90 -25.78
CA VAL A 697 -0.77 31.41 -26.61
C VAL A 697 -1.79 30.31 -26.90
N LYS A 698 -1.35 29.08 -27.18
CA LYS A 698 -2.25 27.95 -27.43
C LYS A 698 -3.05 27.55 -26.18
N ILE A 699 -2.43 27.58 -25.00
CA ILE A 699 -3.10 27.37 -23.71
C ILE A 699 -4.14 28.46 -23.46
N ASP A 700 -3.75 29.72 -23.63
CA ASP A 700 -4.61 30.90 -23.44
C ASP A 700 -5.84 30.89 -24.36
N ASN A 701 -5.64 30.62 -25.66
CA ASN A 701 -6.73 30.53 -26.64
C ASN A 701 -7.73 29.42 -26.31
N ASN A 702 -7.25 28.25 -25.87
CA ASN A 702 -8.13 27.16 -25.48
C ASN A 702 -8.93 27.52 -24.22
N LEU A 703 -8.30 28.12 -23.22
CA LEU A 703 -8.97 28.60 -22.01
C LEU A 703 -10.09 29.59 -22.36
N LYS A 704 -9.81 30.57 -23.21
CA LYS A 704 -10.81 31.52 -23.71
C LYS A 704 -11.97 30.83 -24.42
N GLY A 705 -11.68 29.84 -25.28
CA GLY A 705 -12.70 29.04 -25.96
C GLY A 705 -13.61 28.30 -24.97
N LEU A 706 -13.02 27.63 -23.98
CA LEU A 706 -13.75 26.91 -22.93
C LEU A 706 -14.64 27.82 -22.09
N ILE A 707 -14.21 29.05 -21.81
CA ILE A 707 -15.02 30.05 -21.10
C ILE A 707 -16.21 30.47 -21.96
N ILE A 708 -16.01 30.74 -23.25
CA ILE A 708 -17.10 31.11 -24.17
C ILE A 708 -18.11 29.96 -24.27
N GLU A 709 -17.65 28.72 -24.42
CA GLU A 709 -18.51 27.53 -24.43
C GLU A 709 -19.26 27.35 -23.11
N GLY A 710 -18.58 27.56 -21.98
CA GLY A 710 -19.17 27.49 -20.65
C GLY A 710 -20.30 28.52 -20.45
N LYS A 711 -20.12 29.76 -20.90
CA LYS A 711 -21.16 30.81 -20.86
C LYS A 711 -22.39 30.48 -21.69
N ASN A 712 -22.22 29.71 -22.77
CA ASN A 712 -23.29 29.35 -23.69
C ASN A 712 -23.96 27.99 -23.34
N SER A 713 -23.57 27.34 -22.24
CA SER A 713 -24.04 26.00 -21.89
C SER A 713 -24.78 25.99 -20.55
N ASP A 714 -26.02 25.52 -20.53
CA ASP A 714 -26.78 25.33 -19.28
C ASP A 714 -26.11 24.31 -18.34
N LYS A 715 -25.42 23.31 -18.92
CA LYS A 715 -24.66 22.31 -18.17
C LYS A 715 -23.37 21.97 -18.91
N LEU A 716 -22.24 22.11 -18.21
CA LEU A 716 -20.92 21.76 -18.72
C LEU A 716 -20.81 20.26 -19.03
N ALA A 717 -20.55 19.95 -20.29
CA ALA A 717 -20.23 18.60 -20.75
C ALA A 717 -18.90 18.10 -20.16
N ASN A 718 -18.78 16.80 -19.91
CA ASN A 718 -17.59 16.20 -19.30
C ASN A 718 -16.30 16.49 -20.09
N ASP A 719 -16.37 16.50 -21.42
CA ASP A 719 -15.22 16.82 -22.27
C ASP A 719 -14.68 18.25 -22.04
N ILE A 720 -15.58 19.22 -21.83
CA ILE A 720 -15.21 20.60 -21.49
C ILE A 720 -14.52 20.62 -20.12
N LYS A 721 -15.06 19.88 -19.14
CA LYS A 721 -14.47 19.80 -17.80
C LYS A 721 -13.06 19.21 -17.82
N SER A 722 -12.84 18.11 -18.56
CA SER A 722 -11.52 17.48 -18.71
C SER A 722 -10.54 18.39 -19.45
N SER A 723 -10.96 19.00 -20.57
CA SER A 723 -10.15 19.96 -21.33
C SER A 723 -9.74 21.15 -20.46
N PHE A 724 -10.67 21.70 -19.68
CA PHE A 724 -10.40 22.79 -18.74
C PHE A 724 -9.36 22.40 -17.68
N LYS A 725 -9.55 21.24 -17.04
CA LYS A 725 -8.60 20.73 -16.03
C LYS A 725 -7.19 20.59 -16.60
N PHE A 726 -7.07 20.00 -17.80
CA PHE A 726 -5.79 19.90 -18.52
C PHE A 726 -5.19 21.29 -18.77
N THR A 727 -5.97 22.21 -19.35
CA THR A 727 -5.51 23.56 -19.70
C THR A 727 -5.03 24.33 -18.49
N MET A 728 -5.78 24.30 -17.38
CA MET A 728 -5.40 24.99 -16.14
C MET A 728 -4.16 24.38 -15.50
N ASN A 729 -4.02 23.05 -15.50
CA ASN A 729 -2.79 22.40 -15.03
C ASN A 729 -1.59 22.86 -15.87
N LYS A 730 -1.72 22.92 -17.21
CA LYS A 730 -0.65 23.42 -18.08
C LYS A 730 -0.39 24.91 -17.91
N ALA A 731 -1.41 25.72 -17.64
CA ALA A 731 -1.25 27.13 -17.28
C ALA A 731 -0.50 27.31 -15.94
N GLY A 732 -0.64 26.36 -15.01
CA GLY A 732 0.13 26.35 -13.76
C GLY A 732 1.63 26.12 -13.97
N ILE A 733 2.03 25.35 -14.99
CA ILE A 733 3.45 25.16 -15.38
C ILE A 733 3.92 26.30 -16.30
N PHE A 734 3.18 26.60 -17.35
CA PHE A 734 3.54 27.59 -18.36
C PHE A 734 2.68 28.83 -18.16
N LYS A 735 3.25 29.85 -17.51
CA LYS A 735 2.52 31.08 -17.17
C LYS A 735 1.94 31.74 -18.42
N ILE A 736 0.62 31.88 -18.48
CA ILE A 736 -0.08 32.66 -19.51
C ILE A 736 -0.25 34.11 -19.05
N ASN A 737 -0.49 35.04 -19.98
CA ASN A 737 -0.51 36.47 -19.64
C ASN A 737 -1.88 37.02 -19.24
N ASN A 738 -2.99 36.38 -19.65
CA ASN A 738 -4.33 36.97 -19.56
C ASN A 738 -5.21 36.37 -18.45
N ILE A 739 -4.64 35.65 -17.48
CA ILE A 739 -5.45 34.93 -16.47
C ILE A 739 -6.37 35.87 -15.68
N GLU A 740 -5.92 37.10 -15.38
CA GLU A 740 -6.68 38.07 -14.60
C GLU A 740 -8.00 38.44 -15.28
N SER A 741 -7.98 38.54 -16.62
CA SER A 741 -9.17 38.84 -17.42
C SER A 741 -10.21 37.72 -17.42
N TYR A 742 -9.83 36.52 -16.99
CA TYR A 742 -10.67 35.32 -17.01
C TYR A 742 -11.04 34.85 -15.60
N ILE A 743 -10.44 35.40 -14.54
CA ILE A 743 -10.49 34.77 -13.22
C ILE A 743 -11.91 34.67 -12.67
N ASP A 744 -12.72 35.72 -12.79
CA ASP A 744 -14.12 35.69 -12.34
C ASP A 744 -14.94 34.65 -13.10
N ASP A 745 -14.79 34.61 -14.42
CA ASP A 745 -15.45 33.62 -15.29
C ASP A 745 -15.03 32.18 -14.91
N ILE A 746 -13.75 31.98 -14.61
CA ILE A 746 -13.22 30.68 -14.19
C ILE A 746 -13.87 30.23 -12.86
N TYR A 747 -13.97 31.12 -11.89
CA TYR A 747 -14.57 30.81 -10.59
C TYR A 747 -16.08 30.56 -10.70
N GLU A 748 -16.77 31.29 -11.57
CA GLU A 748 -18.19 31.12 -11.81
C GLU A 748 -18.49 29.81 -12.54
N LEU A 749 -17.79 29.54 -13.64
CA LEU A 749 -18.07 28.41 -14.54
C LEU A 749 -17.42 27.12 -14.08
N PHE A 750 -16.20 27.19 -13.53
CA PHE A 750 -15.36 26.03 -13.22
C PHE A 750 -14.92 26.00 -11.75
N PRO A 751 -15.83 26.11 -10.76
CA PRO A 751 -15.45 26.30 -9.35
C PRO A 751 -14.65 25.14 -8.72
N TYR A 752 -14.63 23.97 -9.36
CA TYR A 752 -14.07 22.70 -8.87
C TYR A 752 -12.60 22.47 -9.27
N PHE A 753 -11.93 23.45 -9.88
CA PHE A 753 -10.55 23.31 -10.34
C PHE A 753 -9.54 23.38 -9.20
N ASN A 754 -8.35 22.82 -9.44
CA ASN A 754 -7.24 22.92 -8.50
C ASN A 754 -6.71 24.35 -8.48
N LYS A 755 -7.04 25.11 -7.43
CA LYS A 755 -6.64 26.53 -7.30
C LYS A 755 -5.14 26.69 -7.01
N ALA A 756 -4.44 25.62 -6.63
CA ALA A 756 -2.98 25.68 -6.43
C ALA A 756 -2.21 26.06 -7.70
N VAL A 757 -2.80 25.85 -8.89
CA VAL A 757 -2.21 26.29 -10.18
C VAL A 757 -2.05 27.81 -10.27
N LEU A 758 -2.75 28.57 -9.41
CA LEU A 758 -2.68 30.03 -9.34
C LEU A 758 -1.43 30.56 -8.61
N SER A 759 -0.61 29.69 -8.02
CA SER A 759 0.59 30.11 -7.26
C SER A 759 1.61 30.90 -8.08
N ASN A 760 1.62 30.71 -9.41
CA ASN A 760 2.53 31.41 -10.32
C ASN A 760 2.01 32.79 -10.80
N TYR A 761 0.82 33.19 -10.34
CA TYR A 761 0.12 34.40 -10.79
C TYR A 761 0.02 35.41 -9.65
N SER A 762 1.17 35.90 -9.19
CA SER A 762 1.25 36.86 -8.08
C SER A 762 0.55 38.20 -8.34
N GLU A 763 0.27 38.51 -9.60
CA GLU A 763 -0.59 39.62 -10.02
C GLU A 763 -2.03 39.48 -9.46
N LEU A 764 -2.51 38.26 -9.22
CA LEU A 764 -3.80 37.98 -8.55
C LEU A 764 -3.78 38.25 -7.04
N TYR A 765 -2.71 38.79 -6.48
CA TYR A 765 -2.59 39.06 -5.04
C TYR A 765 -3.79 39.84 -4.49
N GLU A 766 -4.12 40.99 -5.07
CA GLU A 766 -5.20 41.85 -4.54
C GLU A 766 -6.56 41.14 -4.66
N TYR A 767 -6.75 40.31 -5.69
CA TYR A 767 -7.96 39.50 -5.86
C TYR A 767 -8.10 38.45 -4.76
N ILE A 768 -7.06 37.64 -4.53
CA ILE A 768 -7.06 36.59 -3.50
C ILE A 768 -7.16 37.19 -2.10
N TYR A 769 -6.47 38.30 -1.84
CA TYR A 769 -6.54 39.03 -0.58
C TYR A 769 -7.97 39.52 -0.31
N ALA A 770 -8.61 40.15 -1.30
CA ALA A 770 -10.00 40.61 -1.19
C ALA A 770 -10.97 39.44 -0.97
N LYS A 771 -10.75 38.29 -1.62
CA LYS A 771 -11.56 37.08 -1.41
C LYS A 771 -11.50 36.58 0.02
N LEU A 772 -10.32 36.60 0.64
CA LEU A 772 -10.14 36.10 2.00
C LEU A 772 -10.82 36.99 3.07
N ILE A 773 -10.90 38.31 2.83
CA ILE A 773 -11.47 39.27 3.79
C ILE A 773 -12.97 39.51 3.57
N ASN A 774 -13.42 39.53 2.31
CA ASN A 774 -14.77 39.98 1.97
C ASN A 774 -15.76 38.82 1.75
N ASP A 775 -15.28 37.66 1.32
CA ASP A 775 -16.14 36.49 1.21
C ASP A 775 -16.21 35.88 2.62
N ASN A 776 -17.41 35.76 3.20
CA ASN A 776 -17.63 35.10 4.48
C ASN A 776 -17.36 33.58 4.36
N LEU A 777 -16.10 33.21 4.17
CA LEU A 777 -15.64 31.84 3.99
C LEU A 777 -15.49 31.17 5.36
N ASP A 778 -15.99 29.95 5.46
CA ASP A 778 -15.83 29.09 6.63
C ASP A 778 -14.45 28.40 6.57
N ASN A 779 -13.82 28.17 7.73
CA ASN A 779 -12.49 27.58 7.85
C ASN A 779 -12.40 26.15 7.29
N ASN A 780 -13.53 25.45 7.16
CA ASN A 780 -13.64 24.13 6.54
C ASN A 780 -13.85 24.22 5.03
N GLN A 781 -13.85 25.39 4.41
CA GLN A 781 -13.95 25.52 2.96
C GLN A 781 -12.56 25.45 2.32
N TYR A 782 -12.45 24.66 1.25
CA TYR A 782 -11.22 24.55 0.46
C TYR A 782 -10.67 25.92 0.04
N ASP A 783 -11.56 26.84 -0.34
CA ASP A 783 -11.17 28.17 -0.83
C ASP A 783 -10.48 28.99 0.26
N TYR A 784 -10.94 28.93 1.52
CA TYR A 784 -10.28 29.61 2.65
C TYR A 784 -8.83 29.12 2.84
N ALA A 785 -8.67 27.81 2.97
CA ALA A 785 -7.37 27.17 3.16
C ALA A 785 -6.39 27.44 2.00
N ILE A 786 -6.85 27.30 0.74
CA ILE A 786 -5.97 27.49 -0.42
C ILE A 786 -5.60 28.96 -0.64
N TYR A 787 -6.45 29.91 -0.24
CA TYR A 787 -6.13 31.34 -0.31
C TYR A 787 -5.04 31.75 0.67
N ILE A 788 -5.07 31.24 1.90
CA ILE A 788 -3.98 31.42 2.87
C ILE A 788 -2.65 30.92 2.26
N TRP A 789 -2.68 29.72 1.69
CA TRP A 789 -1.51 29.12 1.03
C TRP A 789 -1.01 29.96 -0.16
N LEU A 790 -1.90 30.44 -1.02
CA LEU A 790 -1.57 31.28 -2.18
C LEU A 790 -0.95 32.63 -1.77
N LEU A 791 -1.44 33.27 -0.71
CA LEU A 791 -0.82 34.50 -0.18
C LEU A 791 0.64 34.26 0.22
N GLY A 792 0.93 33.09 0.80
CA GLY A 792 2.29 32.63 1.07
C GLY A 792 3.13 32.46 -0.18
N GLU A 793 2.61 31.81 -1.22
CA GLU A 793 3.29 31.62 -2.51
C GLU A 793 3.62 32.95 -3.22
N TYR A 794 2.76 33.96 -3.09
CA TYR A 794 2.98 35.29 -3.68
C TYR A 794 4.05 36.12 -2.96
N LYS A 795 4.41 35.75 -1.72
CA LYS A 795 5.48 36.38 -0.93
C LYS A 795 5.33 37.90 -0.81
N ASN A 796 4.09 38.39 -0.80
CA ASN A 796 3.80 39.81 -0.72
C ASN A 796 3.71 40.25 0.75
N ASN A 797 4.53 41.22 1.14
CA ASN A 797 4.60 41.71 2.52
C ASN A 797 3.30 42.36 3.01
N LYS A 798 2.44 42.83 2.10
CA LYS A 798 1.12 43.37 2.47
C LYS A 798 0.22 42.32 3.14
N ALA A 799 0.47 41.03 2.91
CA ALA A 799 -0.29 39.94 3.53
C ALA A 799 0.04 39.70 5.00
N LEU A 800 1.18 40.22 5.50
CA LEU A 800 1.72 39.85 6.81
C LEU A 800 0.68 40.01 7.91
N LYS A 801 0.10 41.20 8.07
CA LYS A 801 -0.89 41.47 9.11
C LYS A 801 -2.07 40.48 9.09
N LEU A 802 -2.61 40.21 7.89
CA LEU A 802 -3.73 39.27 7.73
C LEU A 802 -3.32 37.83 8.09
N LEU A 803 -2.13 37.40 7.66
CA LEU A 803 -1.61 36.06 7.99
C LEU A 803 -1.31 35.91 9.49
N GLU A 804 -0.90 36.99 10.15
CA GLU A 804 -0.70 37.02 11.61
C GLU A 804 -2.02 36.92 12.37
N GLU A 805 -3.05 37.66 11.94
CA GLU A 805 -4.41 37.56 12.49
C GLU A 805 -4.94 36.12 12.34
N ILE A 806 -4.86 35.53 11.14
CA ILE A 806 -5.28 34.15 10.88
C ILE A 806 -4.46 33.15 11.72
N TYR A 807 -3.15 33.35 11.88
CA TYR A 807 -2.32 32.49 12.71
C TYR A 807 -2.82 32.48 14.16
N TRP A 808 -3.07 33.65 14.76
CA TRP A 808 -3.50 33.74 16.15
C TRP A 808 -4.94 33.26 16.36
N ASP A 809 -5.85 33.60 15.45
CA ASP A 809 -7.23 33.13 15.51
C ASP A 809 -7.28 31.59 15.45
N SER A 810 -6.57 31.01 14.48
CA SER A 810 -6.50 29.54 14.35
C SER A 810 -5.77 28.87 15.53
N TYR A 811 -4.76 29.52 16.12
CA TYR A 811 -4.08 29.03 17.31
C TYR A 811 -5.03 28.97 18.51
N HIS A 812 -5.78 30.04 18.78
CA HIS A 812 -6.69 30.11 19.92
C HIS A 812 -7.95 29.24 19.75
N ASN A 813 -8.37 29.00 18.50
CA ASN A 813 -9.53 28.17 18.19
C ASN A 813 -9.19 26.68 17.98
N ASN A 814 -7.93 26.27 18.17
CA ASN A 814 -7.46 24.89 17.92
C ASN A 814 -7.67 24.41 16.46
N GLU A 815 -7.56 25.32 15.50
CA GLU A 815 -7.66 25.02 14.07
C GLU A 815 -6.30 24.62 13.50
N TYR A 816 -5.82 23.45 13.91
CA TYR A 816 -4.43 22.99 13.72
C TYR A 816 -3.92 23.06 12.28
N PHE A 817 -4.74 22.66 11.31
CA PHE A 817 -4.36 22.69 9.89
C PHE A 817 -4.33 24.11 9.30
N ILE A 818 -5.29 24.96 9.68
CA ILE A 818 -5.29 26.38 9.27
C ILE A 818 -4.09 27.10 9.87
N ASN A 819 -3.77 26.84 11.14
CA ASN A 819 -2.57 27.38 11.78
C ASN A 819 -1.29 26.94 11.06
N THR A 820 -1.25 25.70 10.59
CA THR A 820 -0.15 25.16 9.77
C THR A 820 -0.01 25.91 8.44
N LEU A 821 -1.11 26.16 7.72
CA LEU A 821 -1.10 26.91 6.48
C LEU A 821 -0.67 28.37 6.69
N ALA A 822 -1.15 29.02 7.75
CA ALA A 822 -0.73 30.37 8.11
C ALA A 822 0.77 30.43 8.43
N THR A 823 1.27 29.44 9.19
CA THR A 823 2.69 29.28 9.50
C THR A 823 3.52 29.11 8.24
N GLU A 824 3.11 28.22 7.35
CA GLU A 824 3.76 28.00 6.06
C GLU A 824 3.80 29.30 5.23
N ALA A 825 2.70 30.04 5.17
CA ALA A 825 2.63 31.31 4.46
C ALA A 825 3.57 32.37 5.05
N LEU A 826 3.60 32.53 6.37
CA LEU A 826 4.51 33.43 7.08
C LEU A 826 5.99 33.09 6.81
N LEU A 827 6.34 31.80 6.85
CA LEU A 827 7.69 31.32 6.53
C LEU A 827 8.11 31.60 5.07
N LYS A 828 7.16 31.68 4.12
CA LYS A 828 7.43 32.01 2.72
C LYS A 828 7.65 33.51 2.49
N VAL A 829 6.93 34.38 3.20
CA VAL A 829 7.05 35.84 3.07
C VAL A 829 8.42 36.35 3.59
N ARG A 830 9.06 35.63 4.53
CA ARG A 830 10.46 35.83 4.97
C ARG A 830 10.81 37.26 5.42
N LYS A 831 10.02 37.86 6.30
CA LYS A 831 10.39 39.10 7.02
C LYS A 831 10.26 38.94 8.53
N PRO A 832 11.08 39.66 9.33
CA PRO A 832 10.96 39.66 10.79
C PRO A 832 9.55 40.09 11.19
N ILE A 833 8.88 39.25 11.97
CA ILE A 833 7.49 39.44 12.38
C ILE A 833 7.49 40.10 13.76
N ASN A 834 7.70 41.43 13.82
CA ASN A 834 7.94 42.10 15.10
C ASN A 834 6.76 41.98 16.09
N GLU A 835 5.51 41.97 15.62
CA GLU A 835 4.33 41.82 16.50
C GLU A 835 4.13 40.37 16.96
N VAL A 836 4.18 39.38 16.07
CA VAL A 836 4.08 37.96 16.45
C VAL A 836 5.22 37.52 17.37
N ILE A 837 6.47 37.95 17.11
CA ILE A 837 7.61 37.61 17.99
C ILE A 837 7.38 38.15 19.39
N LYS A 838 6.87 39.39 19.50
CA LYS A 838 6.54 40.00 20.79
C LYS A 838 5.47 39.19 21.52
N ILE A 839 4.40 38.80 20.82
CA ILE A 839 3.33 37.99 21.40
C ILE A 839 3.85 36.59 21.77
N PHE A 840 4.75 35.97 21.01
CA PHE A 840 5.32 34.66 21.39
C PHE A 840 6.12 34.69 22.69
N ILE A 841 6.83 35.80 22.94
CA ILE A 841 7.57 36.02 24.18
C ILE A 841 6.59 36.27 25.33
N GLU A 842 5.52 37.03 25.09
CA GLU A 842 4.49 37.36 26.08
C GLU A 842 3.54 36.18 26.36
N ASP A 843 3.38 35.26 25.40
CA ASP A 843 2.51 34.10 25.49
C ASP A 843 3.12 33.01 26.41
N THR A 844 2.72 33.11 27.66
CA THR A 844 3.02 32.16 28.75
C THR A 844 2.03 31.00 28.83
N SER A 845 1.11 30.85 27.87
CA SER A 845 0.24 29.67 27.81
C SER A 845 1.05 28.44 27.40
N ARG A 846 0.85 27.32 28.09
CA ARG A 846 1.52 26.05 27.79
C ARG A 846 0.55 25.21 26.95
N GLU A 847 0.78 25.21 25.65
CA GLU A 847 0.11 24.35 24.67
C GLU A 847 0.59 22.90 24.82
N ASP A 848 -0.27 21.93 24.49
CA ASP A 848 0.06 20.49 24.49
C ASP A 848 -0.07 19.84 23.12
N ASN A 849 -0.70 20.49 22.14
CA ASN A 849 -0.82 19.98 20.79
C ASN A 849 0.49 20.09 20.00
N TYR A 850 0.92 18.96 19.42
CA TYR A 850 2.13 18.87 18.60
C TYR A 850 2.21 19.93 17.48
N TYR A 851 1.11 20.14 16.73
CA TYR A 851 1.14 21.00 15.54
C TYR A 851 1.31 22.47 15.89
N LEU A 852 0.58 22.96 16.89
CA LEU A 852 0.71 24.34 17.35
C LEU A 852 2.11 24.62 17.92
N ILE A 853 2.67 23.68 18.69
CA ILE A 853 4.03 23.79 19.22
C ILE A 853 5.04 23.77 18.09
N ARG A 854 4.97 22.81 17.17
CA ARG A 854 5.83 22.70 15.99
C ARG A 854 5.81 24.01 15.20
N ASN A 855 4.62 24.53 14.89
CA ASN A 855 4.43 25.75 14.11
C ASN A 855 5.05 26.98 14.79
N LYS A 856 4.78 27.17 16.08
CA LYS A 856 5.38 28.21 16.91
C LYS A 856 6.91 28.12 16.91
N LEU A 857 7.45 26.93 17.13
CA LEU A 857 8.90 26.70 17.17
C LEU A 857 9.58 26.91 15.81
N LEU A 858 8.93 26.59 14.69
CA LEU A 858 9.44 26.90 13.35
C LEU A 858 9.55 28.40 13.11
N LEU A 859 8.53 29.18 13.48
CA LEU A 859 8.56 30.64 13.37
C LEU A 859 9.67 31.23 14.26
N VAL A 860 9.79 30.74 15.50
CA VAL A 860 10.82 31.14 16.46
C VAL A 860 12.23 30.85 15.93
N LYS A 861 12.46 29.66 15.35
CA LYS A 861 13.74 29.29 14.74
C LYS A 861 14.12 30.24 13.60
N CYS A 862 13.15 30.65 12.80
CA CYS A 862 13.38 31.50 11.63
C CYS A 862 13.54 32.99 11.97
N PHE A 863 12.82 33.49 12.98
CA PHE A 863 12.66 34.93 13.19
C PHE A 863 13.16 35.47 14.55
N CYS A 864 13.40 34.62 15.55
CA CYS A 864 13.88 35.06 16.87
C CYS A 864 15.41 34.92 17.02
N ASN A 865 16.00 35.69 17.95
CA ASN A 865 17.40 35.53 18.31
C ASN A 865 17.65 34.22 19.09
N ILE A 866 18.92 33.81 19.19
CA ILE A 866 19.30 32.53 19.78
C ILE A 866 18.93 32.40 21.27
N ASP A 867 18.88 33.51 22.01
CA ASP A 867 18.55 33.49 23.44
C ASP A 867 17.08 33.14 23.67
N ILE A 868 16.18 33.78 22.92
CA ILE A 868 14.74 33.49 22.93
C ILE A 868 14.47 32.06 22.46
N GLN A 869 15.17 31.63 21.40
CA GLN A 869 15.07 30.24 20.92
C GLN A 869 15.42 29.25 22.05
N ASN A 870 16.56 29.45 22.72
CA ASN A 870 17.01 28.58 23.81
C ASN A 870 16.05 28.56 25.00
N GLU A 871 15.45 29.69 25.36
CA GLU A 871 14.46 29.78 26.43
C GLU A 871 13.19 28.99 26.09
N LEU A 872 12.64 29.19 24.89
CA LEU A 872 11.44 28.48 24.45
C LEU A 872 11.69 26.98 24.27
N PHE A 873 12.84 26.56 23.74
CA PHE A 873 13.18 25.14 23.62
C PHE A 873 13.31 24.46 25.00
N LYS A 874 13.86 25.14 26.01
CA LYS A 874 13.87 24.61 27.39
C LYS A 874 12.47 24.40 27.94
N ARG A 875 11.54 25.30 27.64
CA ARG A 875 10.15 25.23 28.12
C ARG A 875 9.39 23.99 27.67
N TYR A 876 9.68 23.47 26.48
CA TYR A 876 9.02 22.28 25.92
C TYR A 876 9.81 20.98 26.09
N LYS A 877 11.06 21.03 26.60
CA LYS A 877 11.93 19.86 26.73
C LYS A 877 11.34 18.75 27.61
N ASP A 878 10.59 19.14 28.64
CA ASP A 878 10.00 18.21 29.62
C ASP A 878 8.54 17.86 29.28
N MET A 879 8.15 17.96 28.01
CA MET A 879 6.82 17.52 27.56
C MET A 879 6.74 15.99 27.47
N PRO A 880 5.60 15.38 27.82
CA PRO A 880 5.44 13.93 27.77
C PRO A 880 5.26 13.37 26.35
N ASP A 881 4.90 14.19 25.37
CA ASP A 881 4.73 13.75 23.99
C ASP A 881 6.10 13.53 23.32
N GLU A 882 6.40 12.26 23.04
CA GLU A 882 7.61 11.81 22.35
C GLU A 882 7.82 12.50 21.00
N ARG A 883 6.75 12.82 20.24
CA ARG A 883 6.88 13.51 18.95
C ARG A 883 7.35 14.95 19.11
N ILE A 884 6.90 15.63 20.17
CA ILE A 884 7.38 16.98 20.52
C ILE A 884 8.88 16.92 20.86
N ILE A 885 9.30 15.94 21.67
CA ILE A 885 10.71 15.74 22.02
C ILE A 885 11.55 15.50 20.76
N LEU A 886 11.12 14.59 19.89
CA LEU A 886 11.80 14.28 18.62
C LEU A 886 11.92 15.51 17.71
N PHE A 887 10.90 16.35 17.67
CA PHE A 887 10.94 17.60 16.90
C PHE A 887 11.91 18.62 17.51
N LEU A 888 11.88 18.80 18.83
CA LEU A 888 12.79 19.70 19.56
C LEU A 888 14.25 19.30 19.36
N GLU A 889 14.58 18.02 19.51
CA GLU A 889 15.94 17.53 19.32
C GLU A 889 16.46 17.80 17.92
N TRP A 890 15.60 17.65 16.91
CA TRP A 890 15.94 17.94 15.53
C TRP A 890 16.12 19.45 15.29
N ILE A 891 15.14 20.29 15.64
CA ILE A 891 15.17 21.72 15.31
C ILE A 891 16.29 22.48 16.04
N CYS A 892 16.68 22.04 17.25
CA CYS A 892 17.82 22.60 17.97
C CYS A 892 19.16 22.29 17.28
N LYS A 893 19.31 21.10 16.68
CA LYS A 893 20.55 20.66 16.02
C LYS A 893 20.62 21.06 14.54
N ALA A 894 19.48 21.21 13.89
CA ALA A 894 19.39 21.49 12.46
C ALA A 894 20.01 22.85 12.14
N ASN A 895 20.99 22.84 11.22
CA ASN A 895 21.60 24.04 10.66
C ASN A 895 20.80 24.52 9.44
N ILE A 896 19.53 24.90 9.68
CA ILE A 896 18.60 25.36 8.64
C ILE A 896 18.14 26.78 8.93
N THR A 897 18.01 27.58 7.88
CA THR A 897 17.38 28.91 7.92
C THR A 897 15.87 28.82 7.94
N SER A 898 15.31 27.83 7.23
CA SER A 898 13.88 27.52 7.20
C SER A 898 13.68 26.07 6.81
N VAL A 899 12.68 25.40 7.37
CA VAL A 899 12.29 24.05 6.96
C VAL A 899 11.85 23.99 5.49
N LEU A 900 11.34 25.11 4.93
CA LEU A 900 10.91 25.19 3.53
C LEU A 900 12.05 25.19 2.50
N ASP A 901 13.29 25.41 2.95
CA ASP A 901 14.45 25.35 2.06
C ASP A 901 14.85 23.91 1.72
N ILE A 902 14.53 22.97 2.63
CA ILE A 902 14.84 21.55 2.51
C ILE A 902 14.22 20.99 1.23
N VAL A 903 15.07 20.53 0.32
CA VAL A 903 14.66 19.84 -0.92
C VAL A 903 14.52 18.35 -0.60
N GLU A 904 13.31 17.82 -0.76
CA GLU A 904 13.06 16.38 -0.58
C GLU A 904 13.79 15.57 -1.66
N ASP A 905 14.22 14.37 -1.27
CA ASP A 905 14.99 13.51 -2.13
C ASP A 905 14.56 12.05 -2.00
N LEU A 906 14.60 11.34 -3.12
CA LEU A 906 14.29 9.92 -3.17
C LEU A 906 15.53 9.03 -2.95
N PRO A 907 15.34 7.79 -2.46
CA PRO A 907 16.36 6.76 -2.52
C PRO A 907 16.85 6.55 -3.95
N GLN A 908 18.16 6.30 -4.09
CA GLN A 908 18.80 6.12 -5.39
C GLN A 908 18.19 4.95 -6.19
N SER A 909 17.83 3.85 -5.52
CA SER A 909 17.16 2.69 -6.12
C SER A 909 15.84 3.07 -6.80
N ILE A 910 15.02 3.89 -6.14
CA ILE A 910 13.74 4.36 -6.67
C ILE A 910 13.98 5.30 -7.86
N LYS A 911 14.91 6.26 -7.76
CA LYS A 911 15.23 7.17 -8.87
C LYS A 911 15.65 6.43 -10.14
N GLU A 912 16.36 5.31 -10.01
CA GLU A 912 16.83 4.51 -11.14
C GLU A 912 15.74 3.65 -11.77
N LYS A 913 14.90 3.01 -10.93
CA LYS A 913 13.82 2.11 -11.36
C LYS A 913 12.59 2.87 -11.87
N TYR A 914 12.30 4.01 -11.24
CA TYR A 914 11.14 4.88 -11.50
C TYR A 914 11.58 6.27 -11.94
N PRO A 915 12.15 6.38 -13.15
CA PRO A 915 12.78 7.60 -13.60
C PRO A 915 11.74 8.69 -13.94
N ASP A 916 10.43 8.39 -13.88
CA ASP A 916 9.36 9.34 -14.15
C ASP A 916 8.57 9.80 -12.90
N TYR A 917 9.22 9.74 -11.73
CA TYR A 917 8.69 10.19 -10.43
C TYR A 917 9.06 11.64 -10.01
N PRO A 918 8.16 12.48 -9.45
CA PRO A 918 6.70 12.50 -9.57
C PRO A 918 6.16 13.33 -10.75
N ILE A 919 5.38 12.67 -11.59
CA ILE A 919 4.18 13.24 -12.22
C ILE A 919 3.54 14.28 -11.29
N THR A 920 3.77 15.58 -11.52
CA THR A 920 2.92 16.63 -10.96
C THR A 920 1.54 16.52 -11.60
N ASN A 921 0.60 17.38 -11.22
CA ASN A 921 -0.76 17.53 -11.81
C ASN A 921 -0.85 17.49 -13.36
N GLU A 922 0.27 17.46 -14.09
CA GLU A 922 0.38 17.29 -15.53
C GLU A 922 -0.13 15.97 -16.12
N TYR A 923 -0.35 14.90 -15.33
CA TYR A 923 -0.91 13.64 -15.87
C TYR A 923 -2.39 13.45 -15.55
N LEU A 924 -3.03 14.37 -14.82
CA LEU A 924 -4.50 14.51 -14.78
C LEU A 924 -5.04 15.19 -16.05
N SER A 925 -4.32 14.94 -17.13
CA SER A 925 -4.38 15.57 -18.43
C SER A 925 -5.34 14.84 -19.37
N LEU A 926 -5.87 13.70 -18.93
CA LEU A 926 -6.95 12.96 -19.58
C LEU A 926 -8.10 12.70 -18.60
#